data_AF-A0A7S2Y391-F1
#
_entry.id   AF-A0A7S2Y391-F1
#
_cell.length_a   1.000
_cell.length_b   1.000
_cell.length_c   1.000
_cell.angle_alpha   90.00
_cell.angle_beta   90.00
_cell.angle_gamma   90.00
#
_symmetry.space_group_name_H-M   'P 1'
#
loop_
_entity.id
_entity.type
_entity.pdbx_description
1 polymer ?
#
loop_
_entity_poly.entity_id
_entity_poly.type
_entity_poly.pdbx_seq_one_letter_code
_entity_poly.pdbx_strand_id
1 'polypeptide(L)'
;AAMEIYSFGWNSIFSLQQLARGETTADMSADFVSAATYFTTAQDTEFLHEMVKDVLMKTGSFATASGEQLQAFADSLLRGAVLYMAVVNEMEEAINSAVAGTVEIEDSQKLWDAGVAYYIGSTEGFHVGGSKKAPGESLFGLANRLCNDFGVCNTDGKANVNDDLLTAFSAVQNALETSNANGASQTYTNDIKPNLVVPLIQGLLDAMLEAGKDQAGPGRGDAYGYSRVLLGIYNQIAPSDVLTIQQATAPTNVIDATDVNAVFLAVEEIIEDPAVTTDCAEIGATRGLNDESKDICAGIIIEAPQPTPTTEAPNSAPVVTPAPVIVTRAPVGDKPVPVDHQDGLAWGRFTFTDEAQANKDAAVALDVKGIWVAADVAAATTLYQNGVNFATGVTGYTAVTSLQKMSTQSKVVMRQDAIYNFYRYAVYTPETFDTQETGDAWDFANKVVTAALGTTNADPLVLAAESAVVLNSYLMIIHQLYEATQSCKINSSNAALRMLDSAVAMWIGDEQGDGKFNSGYMMYSMAQLAMDHYGAAEAESPINTELMTLFNDAKSILQQCTSANPTQFIKMRMKVREINTAFVKVFVQNWLWYASAGDKIFEELFTVALVPHLNACGAGNYDFLQGATSLFTGNPAGKDIILNTLPQGLACLGITCADLGDPSTSGRPGLVSIVGDACTDLETFENSSFFAGYQVDPSSTPK
;
A
#
# COMPACT_ATOMS: atom_id res chain seq x y z
N ALA A 1 10.78 8.13 6.63
CA ALA A 1 9.88 7.33 5.79
C ALA A 1 8.48 7.95 5.71
N ALA A 2 7.64 7.87 6.76
CA ALA A 2 6.25 8.34 6.72
C ALA A 2 6.08 9.79 6.22
N MET A 3 6.82 10.75 6.78
CA MET A 3 6.78 12.16 6.34
C MET A 3 7.13 12.32 4.85
N GLU A 4 8.03 11.49 4.31
CA GLU A 4 8.41 11.56 2.90
C GLU A 4 7.31 11.01 1.99
N ILE A 5 6.66 9.92 2.40
CA ILE A 5 5.49 9.37 1.69
C ILE A 5 4.34 10.38 1.71
N TYR A 6 4.09 11.00 2.86
CA TYR A 6 3.10 12.06 2.99
C TYR A 6 3.39 13.24 2.06
N SER A 7 4.64 13.71 2.01
CA SER A 7 5.03 14.87 1.22
C SER A 7 5.04 14.66 -0.29
N PHE A 8 5.44 13.48 -0.75
CA PHE A 8 5.70 13.25 -2.19
C PHE A 8 4.84 12.15 -2.80
N GLY A 9 3.97 11.52 -2.03
CA GLY A 9 3.15 10.40 -2.48
C GLY A 9 3.96 9.12 -2.72
N TRP A 10 3.25 8.02 -2.93
CA TRP A 10 3.81 6.76 -3.39
C TRP A 10 3.03 6.22 -4.60
N ASN A 11 1.70 6.17 -4.49
CA ASN A 11 0.82 5.62 -5.54
C ASN A 11 -0.09 6.66 -6.22
N SER A 12 0.03 7.95 -5.90
CA SER A 12 -0.88 8.99 -6.37
C SER A 12 -0.15 10.13 -7.09
N ILE A 13 -0.87 10.82 -7.98
CA ILE A 13 -0.39 12.04 -8.65
C ILE A 13 -0.24 13.18 -7.64
N PHE A 14 -1.23 13.35 -6.76
CA PHE A 14 -1.19 14.31 -5.67
C PHE A 14 -0.74 13.65 -4.38
N SER A 15 0.19 14.28 -3.67
CA SER A 15 0.59 13.80 -2.36
C SER A 15 -0.46 14.15 -1.30
N LEU A 16 -0.47 13.40 -0.19
CA LEU A 16 -1.32 13.72 0.96
C LEU A 16 -1.01 15.11 1.53
N GLN A 17 0.23 15.60 1.37
CA GLN A 17 0.57 16.98 1.70
C GLN A 17 -0.13 18.00 0.83
N GLN A 18 -0.20 17.77 -0.48
CA GLN A 18 -0.90 18.67 -1.39
C GLN A 18 -2.39 18.69 -1.07
N LEU A 19 -2.98 17.53 -0.79
CA LEU A 19 -4.38 17.42 -0.35
C LEU A 19 -4.63 18.16 0.97
N ALA A 20 -3.75 18.01 1.96
CA ALA A 20 -3.86 18.68 3.25
C ALA A 20 -3.77 20.21 3.16
N ARG A 21 -3.20 20.73 2.07
CA ARG A 21 -3.06 22.16 1.79
C ARG A 21 -4.12 22.72 0.86
N GLY A 22 -5.01 21.88 0.34
CA GLY A 22 -5.98 22.24 -0.69
C GLY A 22 -5.32 22.64 -2.02
N GLU A 23 -4.12 22.14 -2.33
CA GLU A 23 -3.39 22.49 -3.56
C GLU A 23 -3.94 21.81 -4.84
N THR A 24 -5.01 21.01 -4.74
CA THR A 24 -5.54 20.25 -5.89
C THR A 24 -6.60 20.99 -6.69
N THR A 25 -7.22 22.03 -6.12
CA THR A 25 -8.23 22.86 -6.80
C THR A 25 -7.75 24.31 -6.91
N ALA A 26 -8.43 25.10 -7.75
CA ALA A 26 -8.16 26.53 -7.88
C ALA A 26 -8.70 27.34 -6.69
N ASP A 27 -9.92 27.02 -6.25
CA ASP A 27 -10.58 27.63 -5.10
C ASP A 27 -10.82 26.60 -3.99
N MET A 28 -10.71 27.05 -2.74
CA MET A 28 -10.98 26.21 -1.56
C MET A 28 -12.46 26.17 -1.23
N SER A 29 -12.95 24.99 -0.83
CA SER A 29 -14.32 24.81 -0.34
C SER A 29 -14.65 25.67 0.88
N ALA A 30 -15.94 25.98 1.05
CA ALA A 30 -16.41 26.76 2.20
C ALA A 30 -16.13 26.03 3.53
N ASP A 31 -16.18 24.70 3.53
CA ASP A 31 -15.87 23.87 4.69
C ASP A 31 -14.38 23.90 5.03
N PHE A 32 -13.51 23.87 4.02
CA PHE A 32 -12.07 24.01 4.23
C PHE A 32 -11.74 25.36 4.87
N VAL A 33 -12.31 26.44 4.34
CA VAL A 33 -12.13 27.80 4.89
C VAL A 33 -12.68 27.90 6.31
N SER A 34 -13.84 27.29 6.59
CA SER A 34 -14.46 27.29 7.92
C SER A 34 -13.59 26.54 8.93
N ALA A 35 -13.06 25.37 8.57
CA ALA A 35 -12.14 24.62 9.41
C ALA A 35 -10.80 25.36 9.63
N ALA A 36 -10.22 25.94 8.58
CA ALA A 36 -8.98 26.72 8.69
C ALA A 36 -9.17 27.91 9.65
N THR A 37 -10.31 28.60 9.57
CA THR A 37 -10.66 29.73 10.44
C THR A 37 -10.85 29.32 11.90
N TYR A 38 -11.29 28.08 12.15
CA TYR A 38 -11.42 27.57 13.52
C TYR A 38 -10.06 27.32 14.18
N PHE A 39 -9.11 26.70 13.47
CA PHE A 39 -7.82 26.32 14.04
C PHE A 39 -6.77 27.42 14.00
N THR A 40 -6.93 28.41 13.13
CA THR A 40 -5.92 29.45 12.91
C THR A 40 -6.55 30.84 12.92
N THR A 41 -5.76 31.85 13.25
CA THR A 41 -6.23 33.25 13.30
C THR A 41 -6.23 33.94 11.93
N ALA A 42 -5.79 33.23 10.88
CA ALA A 42 -5.75 33.66 9.49
C ALA A 42 -6.44 32.60 8.60
N GLN A 43 -6.67 32.85 7.32
CA GLN A 43 -7.04 31.78 6.37
C GLN A 43 -5.78 30.96 6.01
N ASP A 44 -5.18 30.32 7.01
CA ASP A 44 -3.96 29.54 6.83
C ASP A 44 -4.32 28.15 6.33
N THR A 45 -4.00 27.89 5.07
CA THR A 45 -4.28 26.62 4.40
C THR A 45 -3.37 25.49 4.87
N GLU A 46 -2.34 25.81 5.64
CA GLU A 46 -1.37 24.84 6.13
C GLU A 46 -1.81 24.16 7.44
N PHE A 47 -2.98 24.47 7.99
CA PHE A 47 -3.36 23.97 9.33
C PHE A 47 -3.38 22.44 9.42
N LEU A 48 -3.96 21.72 8.44
CA LEU A 48 -3.94 20.25 8.41
C LEU A 48 -2.53 19.73 8.15
N HIS A 49 -1.77 20.42 7.28
CA HIS A 49 -0.39 20.04 7.03
C HIS A 49 0.45 20.09 8.30
N GLU A 50 0.36 21.16 9.07
CA GLU A 50 1.11 21.33 10.31
C GLU A 50 0.64 20.33 11.38
N MET A 51 -0.66 19.99 11.46
CA MET A 51 -1.13 18.91 12.34
C MET A 51 -0.53 17.55 11.97
N VAL A 52 -0.59 17.16 10.69
CA VAL A 52 -0.03 15.87 10.24
C VAL A 52 1.48 15.85 10.46
N LYS A 53 2.16 16.94 10.14
CA LYS A 53 3.60 17.09 10.37
C LYS A 53 3.96 16.97 11.85
N ASP A 54 3.18 17.59 12.74
CA ASP A 54 3.42 17.50 14.18
C ASP A 54 3.26 16.07 14.71
N VAL A 55 2.27 15.33 14.20
CA VAL A 55 2.10 13.90 14.51
C VAL A 55 3.29 13.10 13.97
N LEU A 56 3.58 13.18 12.67
CA LEU A 56 4.61 12.36 12.02
C LEU A 56 6.03 12.66 12.52
N MET A 57 6.29 13.90 12.96
CA MET A 57 7.58 14.32 13.52
C MET A 57 7.64 14.18 15.04
N LYS A 58 6.55 13.74 15.69
CA LYS A 58 6.44 13.58 17.14
C LYS A 58 6.79 14.88 17.89
N THR A 59 6.24 16.01 17.44
CA THR A 59 6.47 17.34 18.01
C THR A 59 5.25 17.86 18.78
N GLY A 60 5.44 18.96 19.51
CA GLY A 60 4.36 19.62 20.24
C GLY A 60 3.62 18.70 21.22
N SER A 61 2.30 18.67 21.10
CA SER A 61 1.41 17.87 21.95
C SER A 61 1.58 16.35 21.78
N PHE A 62 2.28 15.90 20.73
CA PHE A 62 2.51 14.49 20.44
C PHE A 62 3.87 13.98 20.91
N ALA A 63 4.70 14.84 21.51
CA ALA A 63 6.07 14.51 21.93
C ALA A 63 6.16 13.28 22.85
N THR A 64 5.10 12.99 23.61
CA THR A 64 5.03 11.86 24.55
C THR A 64 4.16 10.69 24.08
N ALA A 65 3.57 10.76 22.88
CA ALA A 65 2.71 9.68 22.37
C ALA A 65 3.51 8.39 22.12
N SER A 66 2.89 7.22 22.34
CA SER A 66 3.45 5.91 21.93
C SER A 66 3.46 5.76 20.41
N GLY A 67 4.14 4.75 19.86
CA GLY A 67 4.11 4.47 18.42
C GLY A 67 2.70 4.15 17.93
N GLU A 68 1.96 3.32 18.69
CA GLU A 68 0.56 3.00 18.44
C GLU A 68 -0.35 4.25 18.45
N GLN A 69 -0.21 5.12 19.45
CA GLN A 69 -0.97 6.38 19.49
C GLN A 69 -0.62 7.28 18.29
N LEU A 70 0.65 7.40 17.93
CA LEU A 70 1.08 8.19 16.76
C LEU A 70 0.52 7.63 15.45
N GLN A 71 0.46 6.31 15.32
CA GLN A 71 -0.17 5.65 14.17
C GLN A 71 -1.66 6.01 14.10
N ALA A 72 -2.40 5.88 15.21
CA ALA A 72 -3.82 6.22 15.25
C ALA A 72 -4.07 7.71 15.00
N PHE A 73 -3.27 8.61 15.58
CA PHE A 73 -3.33 10.05 15.28
C PHE A 73 -3.09 10.33 13.80
N ALA A 74 -2.11 9.67 13.18
CA ALA A 74 -1.77 9.90 11.78
C ALA A 74 -2.86 9.35 10.85
N ASP A 75 -3.29 8.11 11.08
CA ASP A 75 -4.29 7.43 10.26
C ASP A 75 -5.63 8.18 10.26
N SER A 76 -6.18 8.44 11.44
CA SER A 76 -7.46 9.16 11.58
C SER A 76 -7.40 10.60 11.11
N LEU A 77 -6.27 11.30 11.22
CA LEU A 77 -6.14 12.66 10.69
C LEU A 77 -6.05 12.65 9.15
N LEU A 78 -5.33 11.69 8.57
CA LEU A 78 -5.25 11.52 7.12
C LEU A 78 -6.62 11.13 6.54
N ARG A 79 -7.27 10.11 7.12
CA ARG A 79 -8.58 9.61 6.68
C ARG A 79 -9.70 10.60 6.99
N GLY A 80 -9.80 11.04 8.23
CA GLY A 80 -10.92 11.82 8.75
C GLY A 80 -10.85 13.32 8.44
N ALA A 81 -9.65 13.86 8.22
CA ALA A 81 -9.49 15.28 7.92
C ALA A 81 -8.95 15.56 6.53
N VAL A 82 -7.78 14.99 6.17
CA VAL A 82 -7.15 15.28 4.88
C VAL A 82 -7.99 14.76 3.72
N LEU A 83 -8.40 13.49 3.74
CA LEU A 83 -9.22 12.92 2.67
C LEU A 83 -10.63 13.51 2.65
N TYR A 84 -11.26 13.74 3.80
CA TYR A 84 -12.56 14.43 3.85
C TYR A 84 -12.49 15.80 3.17
N MET A 85 -11.47 16.60 3.52
CA MET A 85 -11.30 17.92 2.92
C MET A 85 -11.04 17.83 1.42
N ALA A 86 -10.24 16.85 0.96
CA ALA A 86 -10.05 16.62 -0.46
C ALA A 86 -11.37 16.29 -1.18
N VAL A 87 -12.19 15.39 -0.62
CA VAL A 87 -13.52 15.04 -1.18
C VAL A 87 -14.38 16.27 -1.36
N VAL A 88 -14.57 17.04 -0.29
CA VAL A 88 -15.42 18.25 -0.31
C VAL A 88 -14.86 19.32 -1.24
N ASN A 89 -13.54 19.49 -1.28
CA ASN A 89 -12.88 20.48 -2.11
C ASN A 89 -13.07 20.20 -3.61
N GLU A 90 -12.83 18.97 -4.06
CA GLU A 90 -13.05 18.58 -5.46
C GLU A 90 -14.54 18.67 -5.85
N MET A 91 -15.44 18.21 -4.98
CA MET A 91 -16.89 18.21 -5.24
C MET A 91 -17.46 19.63 -5.32
N GLU A 92 -17.08 20.54 -4.41
CA GLU A 92 -17.53 21.94 -4.47
C GLU A 92 -16.96 22.66 -5.67
N GLU A 93 -15.69 22.46 -6.01
CA GLU A 93 -15.07 23.05 -7.21
C GLU A 93 -15.79 22.60 -8.47
N ALA A 94 -16.07 21.29 -8.61
CA ALA A 94 -16.82 20.73 -9.73
C ALA A 94 -18.16 21.45 -9.95
N ILE A 95 -18.92 21.62 -8.87
CA ILE A 95 -20.26 22.23 -8.88
C ILE A 95 -20.17 23.74 -9.12
N ASN A 96 -19.30 24.44 -8.39
CA ASN A 96 -19.16 25.89 -8.48
C ASN A 96 -18.73 26.30 -9.89
N SER A 97 -17.77 25.59 -10.47
CA SER A 97 -17.31 25.85 -11.82
C SER A 97 -18.36 25.51 -12.88
N ALA A 98 -19.19 24.49 -12.66
CA ALA A 98 -20.34 24.17 -13.52
C ALA A 98 -21.45 25.25 -13.44
N VAL A 99 -21.79 25.72 -12.23
CA VAL A 99 -22.81 26.77 -12.01
C VAL A 99 -22.35 28.11 -12.58
N ALA A 100 -21.07 28.45 -12.40
CA ALA A 100 -20.49 29.67 -12.94
C ALA A 100 -20.29 29.63 -14.46
N GLY A 101 -20.25 28.42 -15.06
CA GLY A 101 -19.93 28.23 -16.47
C GLY A 101 -18.49 28.63 -16.80
N THR A 102 -17.58 28.47 -15.83
CA THR A 102 -16.16 28.88 -15.94
C THR A 102 -15.27 27.82 -16.55
N VAL A 103 -15.71 26.55 -16.54
CA VAL A 103 -15.00 25.40 -17.12
C VAL A 103 -15.93 24.61 -18.04
N GLU A 104 -15.36 23.79 -18.91
CA GLU A 104 -16.12 22.85 -19.73
C GLU A 104 -16.73 21.76 -18.84
N ILE A 105 -17.91 21.26 -19.20
CA ILE A 105 -18.64 20.24 -18.40
C ILE A 105 -17.78 19.00 -18.13
N GLU A 106 -16.97 18.60 -19.11
CA GLU A 106 -16.05 17.46 -19.01
C GLU A 106 -15.02 17.66 -17.87
N ASP A 107 -14.54 18.89 -17.66
CA ASP A 107 -13.59 19.20 -16.59
C ASP A 107 -14.29 19.22 -15.22
N SER A 108 -15.53 19.73 -15.15
CA SER A 108 -16.35 19.60 -13.94
C SER A 108 -16.63 18.13 -13.58
N GLN A 109 -16.89 17.26 -14.56
CA GLN A 109 -17.08 15.84 -14.32
C GLN A 109 -15.80 15.16 -13.81
N LYS A 110 -14.61 15.53 -14.33
CA LYS A 110 -13.33 15.01 -13.83
C LYS A 110 -13.09 15.35 -12.36
N LEU A 111 -13.38 16.60 -11.97
CA LEU A 111 -13.30 17.04 -10.57
C LEU A 111 -14.30 16.27 -9.70
N TRP A 112 -15.53 16.11 -10.18
CA TRP A 112 -16.56 15.33 -9.48
C TRP A 112 -16.12 13.89 -9.24
N ASP A 113 -15.65 13.20 -10.29
CA ASP A 113 -15.18 11.83 -10.22
C ASP A 113 -13.93 11.69 -9.33
N ALA A 114 -13.04 12.71 -9.30
CA ALA A 114 -11.91 12.74 -8.38
C ALA A 114 -12.37 12.80 -6.91
N GLY A 115 -13.35 13.67 -6.59
CA GLY A 115 -13.95 13.73 -5.26
C GLY A 115 -14.58 12.40 -4.83
N VAL A 116 -15.34 11.76 -5.72
CA VAL A 116 -15.93 10.44 -5.45
C VAL A 116 -14.84 9.37 -5.25
N ALA A 117 -13.78 9.39 -6.07
CA ALA A 117 -12.66 8.47 -5.92
C ALA A 117 -11.90 8.64 -4.59
N TYR A 118 -11.74 9.87 -4.08
CA TYR A 118 -11.16 10.10 -2.76
C TYR A 118 -12.05 9.57 -1.62
N TYR A 119 -13.37 9.66 -1.79
CA TYR A 119 -14.33 9.13 -0.81
C TYR A 119 -14.32 7.60 -0.77
N ILE A 120 -14.36 6.95 -1.93
CA ILE A 120 -14.43 5.49 -2.06
C ILE A 120 -13.07 4.84 -1.82
N GLY A 121 -12.00 5.37 -2.39
CA GLY A 121 -10.66 4.80 -2.32
C GLY A 121 -10.48 3.58 -3.23
N SER A 122 -9.23 3.31 -3.61
CA SER A 122 -8.88 2.24 -4.56
C SER A 122 -9.02 0.83 -3.99
N THR A 123 -9.06 0.69 -2.66
CA THR A 123 -9.03 -0.61 -1.99
C THR A 123 -10.41 -1.23 -1.75
N GLU A 124 -11.48 -0.48 -2.00
CA GLU A 124 -12.85 -1.04 -2.00
C GLU A 124 -13.10 -1.99 -3.17
N GLY A 125 -12.32 -1.85 -4.25
CA GLY A 125 -12.51 -2.60 -5.48
C GLY A 125 -13.77 -2.17 -6.24
N PHE A 126 -14.24 -3.03 -7.15
CA PHE A 126 -15.28 -2.70 -8.14
C PHE A 126 -16.62 -3.38 -7.88
N HIS A 127 -16.67 -4.30 -6.92
CA HIS A 127 -17.93 -4.89 -6.52
C HIS A 127 -18.84 -3.80 -5.97
N VAL A 128 -20.11 -3.81 -6.39
CA VAL A 128 -21.13 -2.89 -5.87
C VAL A 128 -21.08 -2.94 -4.35
N GLY A 129 -20.90 -1.77 -3.73
CA GLY A 129 -20.81 -1.58 -2.28
C GLY A 129 -19.48 -2.00 -1.63
N GLY A 130 -18.41 -2.20 -2.40
CA GLY A 130 -17.05 -2.40 -1.90
C GLY A 130 -16.73 -3.79 -1.33
N SER A 131 -15.59 -3.89 -0.65
CA SER A 131 -15.05 -5.15 -0.13
C SER A 131 -15.66 -5.50 1.23
N LYS A 132 -16.45 -6.58 1.29
CA LYS A 132 -17.07 -7.06 2.54
C LYS A 132 -16.06 -7.61 3.57
N LYS A 133 -14.90 -8.09 3.10
CA LYS A 133 -13.93 -8.82 3.95
C LYS A 133 -12.76 -7.95 4.40
N ALA A 134 -12.45 -6.91 3.64
CA ALA A 134 -11.33 -6.03 3.88
C ALA A 134 -11.76 -4.62 3.42
N PRO A 135 -12.57 -3.91 4.22
CA PRO A 135 -12.97 -2.54 3.90
C PRO A 135 -11.73 -1.66 3.74
N GLY A 136 -11.80 -0.70 2.83
CA GLY A 136 -10.71 0.18 2.48
C GLY A 136 -10.35 1.21 3.55
N GLU A 137 -9.34 2.03 3.28
CA GLU A 137 -8.83 3.04 4.22
C GLU A 137 -9.44 4.44 4.05
N SER A 138 -10.37 4.58 3.13
CA SER A 138 -11.08 5.84 2.87
C SER A 138 -12.29 6.01 3.82
N LEU A 139 -13.07 7.07 3.59
CA LEU A 139 -14.31 7.32 4.34
C LEU A 139 -15.39 6.26 4.06
N PHE A 140 -15.45 5.73 2.83
CA PHE A 140 -16.36 4.65 2.47
C PHE A 140 -16.09 3.37 3.28
N GLY A 141 -14.81 2.99 3.39
CA GLY A 141 -14.39 1.84 4.18
C GLY A 141 -14.62 2.04 5.68
N LEU A 142 -14.42 3.26 6.17
CA LEU A 142 -14.77 3.64 7.54
C LEU A 142 -16.26 3.43 7.84
N ALA A 143 -17.14 3.90 6.94
CA ALA A 143 -18.58 3.72 7.09
C ALA A 143 -18.96 2.23 7.16
N ASN A 144 -18.39 1.41 6.27
CA ASN A 144 -18.63 -0.04 6.26
C ASN A 144 -18.14 -0.73 7.53
N ARG A 145 -17.01 -0.29 8.12
CA ARG A 145 -16.54 -0.81 9.40
C ARG A 145 -17.53 -0.51 10.53
N LEU A 146 -17.97 0.73 10.62
CA LEU A 146 -18.77 1.22 11.74
C LEU A 146 -20.25 0.85 11.65
N CYS A 147 -20.79 0.53 10.46
CA CYS A 147 -22.23 0.33 10.31
C CYS A 147 -22.79 -0.77 11.22
N ASN A 148 -22.00 -1.80 11.54
CA ASN A 148 -22.45 -2.90 12.41
C ASN A 148 -22.61 -2.41 13.85
N ASP A 149 -21.63 -1.64 14.32
CA ASP A 149 -21.60 -1.08 15.68
C ASP A 149 -22.70 -0.03 15.88
N PHE A 150 -23.15 0.61 14.81
CA PHE A 150 -24.26 1.59 14.85
C PHE A 150 -25.59 1.03 14.34
N GLY A 151 -25.63 -0.23 13.92
CA GLY A 151 -26.86 -0.89 13.48
C GLY A 151 -27.47 -0.36 12.18
N VAL A 152 -26.66 0.29 11.33
CA VAL A 152 -27.05 0.95 10.08
C VAL A 152 -26.46 0.26 8.85
N CYS A 153 -26.19 -1.04 8.95
CA CYS A 153 -25.89 -1.83 7.77
C CYS A 153 -27.19 -2.29 7.07
N ASN A 154 -27.16 -2.32 5.74
CA ASN A 154 -28.17 -2.96 4.92
C ASN A 154 -28.09 -4.50 5.05
N THR A 155 -28.98 -5.20 4.34
CA THR A 155 -29.03 -6.68 4.34
C THR A 155 -27.77 -7.35 3.78
N ASP A 156 -26.95 -6.61 3.05
CA ASP A 156 -25.68 -7.07 2.52
C ASP A 156 -24.50 -6.88 3.49
N GLY A 157 -24.71 -6.24 4.63
CA GLY A 157 -23.69 -5.91 5.61
C GLY A 157 -22.85 -4.68 5.23
N LYS A 158 -23.40 -3.77 4.40
CA LYS A 158 -22.75 -2.52 3.99
C LYS A 158 -23.45 -1.33 4.63
N ALA A 159 -22.76 -0.23 4.83
CA ALA A 159 -23.36 0.96 5.43
C ALA A 159 -24.47 1.56 4.53
N ASN A 160 -25.63 1.87 5.11
CA ASN A 160 -26.73 2.52 4.39
C ASN A 160 -26.28 3.85 3.76
N VAL A 161 -25.54 4.66 4.53
CA VAL A 161 -24.99 5.94 4.06
C VAL A 161 -24.14 5.82 2.79
N ASN A 162 -23.45 4.69 2.59
CA ASN A 162 -22.68 4.45 1.37
C ASN A 162 -23.61 4.27 0.15
N ASP A 163 -24.71 3.54 0.31
CA ASP A 163 -25.69 3.34 -0.78
C ASP A 163 -26.39 4.66 -1.15
N ASP A 164 -26.72 5.48 -0.16
CA ASP A 164 -27.33 6.80 -0.35
C ASP A 164 -26.36 7.76 -1.05
N LEU A 165 -25.10 7.80 -0.61
CA LEU A 165 -24.07 8.62 -1.23
C LEU A 165 -23.77 8.18 -2.66
N LEU A 166 -23.65 6.88 -2.95
CA LEU A 166 -23.45 6.38 -4.31
C LEU A 166 -24.61 6.79 -5.23
N THR A 167 -25.84 6.70 -4.74
CA THR A 167 -27.04 7.13 -5.47
C THR A 167 -27.00 8.62 -5.76
N ALA A 168 -26.66 9.44 -4.76
CA ALA A 168 -26.56 10.89 -4.91
C ALA A 168 -25.39 11.30 -5.82
N PHE A 169 -24.26 10.59 -5.77
CA PHE A 169 -23.12 10.82 -6.66
C PHE A 169 -23.49 10.62 -8.12
N SER A 170 -24.18 9.52 -8.44
CA SER A 170 -24.68 9.30 -9.79
C SER A 170 -25.72 10.33 -10.21
N ALA A 171 -26.56 10.81 -9.29
CA ALA A 171 -27.52 11.88 -9.59
C ALA A 171 -26.84 13.20 -9.96
N VAL A 172 -25.77 13.58 -9.24
CA VAL A 172 -24.97 14.77 -9.57
C VAL A 172 -24.25 14.61 -10.90
N GLN A 173 -23.61 13.45 -11.15
CA GLN A 173 -22.94 13.18 -12.41
C GLN A 173 -23.90 13.34 -13.60
N ASN A 174 -25.07 12.72 -13.54
CA ASN A 174 -26.13 12.88 -14.57
C ASN A 174 -26.59 14.35 -14.71
N ALA A 175 -26.68 15.08 -13.61
CA ALA A 175 -27.04 16.49 -13.64
C ALA A 175 -25.97 17.34 -14.33
N LEU A 176 -24.68 17.07 -14.09
CA LEU A 176 -23.57 17.74 -14.78
C LEU A 176 -23.58 17.43 -16.29
N GLU A 177 -23.72 16.17 -16.67
CA GLU A 177 -23.81 15.72 -18.08
C GLU A 177 -24.93 16.41 -18.85
N THR A 178 -26.07 16.62 -18.19
CA THR A 178 -27.25 17.26 -18.77
C THR A 178 -27.24 18.78 -18.62
N SER A 179 -26.12 19.38 -18.21
CA SER A 179 -25.94 20.82 -17.97
C SER A 179 -26.90 21.40 -16.91
N ASN A 180 -27.40 20.57 -15.99
CA ASN A 180 -28.27 20.95 -14.88
C ASN A 180 -27.44 21.22 -13.60
N ALA A 181 -26.51 22.18 -13.67
CA ALA A 181 -25.61 22.50 -12.55
C ALA A 181 -26.35 22.92 -11.26
N ASN A 182 -27.53 23.55 -11.38
CA ASN A 182 -28.35 23.89 -10.21
C ASN A 182 -28.95 22.63 -9.53
N GLY A 183 -29.35 21.62 -10.31
CA GLY A 183 -29.78 20.34 -9.78
C GLY A 183 -28.63 19.62 -9.07
N ALA A 184 -27.45 19.60 -9.68
CA ALA A 184 -26.22 19.09 -9.06
C ALA A 184 -25.94 19.77 -7.70
N SER A 185 -25.98 21.10 -7.66
CA SER A 185 -25.79 21.89 -6.43
C SER A 185 -26.81 21.56 -5.33
N GLN A 186 -28.08 21.35 -5.69
CA GLN A 186 -29.13 20.98 -4.74
C GLN A 186 -28.91 19.59 -4.15
N THR A 187 -28.63 18.59 -4.99
CA THR A 187 -28.35 17.21 -4.52
C THR A 187 -27.10 17.18 -3.64
N TYR A 188 -26.05 17.91 -4.02
CA TYR A 188 -24.86 18.00 -3.18
C TYR A 188 -25.15 18.57 -1.79
N THR A 189 -25.91 19.68 -1.74
CA THR A 189 -26.21 20.37 -0.48
C THR A 189 -27.14 19.57 0.42
N ASN A 190 -28.15 18.91 -0.15
CA ASN A 190 -29.22 18.28 0.62
C ASN A 190 -28.99 16.80 0.90
N ASP A 191 -28.29 16.09 0.01
CA ASP A 191 -28.20 14.63 0.06
C ASP A 191 -26.77 14.15 0.30
N ILE A 192 -25.75 14.88 -0.19
CA ILE A 192 -24.35 14.45 -0.09
C ILE A 192 -23.69 15.00 1.17
N LYS A 193 -23.64 16.32 1.31
CA LYS A 193 -22.95 16.99 2.42
C LYS A 193 -23.40 16.51 3.81
N PRO A 194 -24.71 16.30 4.07
CA PRO A 194 -25.17 15.81 5.37
C PRO A 194 -24.76 14.36 5.65
N ASN A 195 -24.60 13.55 4.60
CA ASN A 195 -24.22 12.14 4.69
C ASN A 195 -22.69 11.93 4.73
N LEU A 196 -21.90 12.83 4.12
CA LEU A 196 -20.43 12.75 4.13
C LEU A 196 -19.83 12.81 5.55
N VAL A 197 -20.48 13.50 6.49
CA VAL A 197 -20.01 13.64 7.88
C VAL A 197 -20.39 12.45 8.77
N VAL A 198 -21.34 11.59 8.35
CA VAL A 198 -21.84 10.48 9.17
C VAL A 198 -20.72 9.52 9.59
N PRO A 199 -19.81 9.06 8.71
CA PRO A 199 -18.73 8.16 9.12
C PRO A 199 -17.75 8.82 10.09
N LEU A 200 -17.59 10.15 10.04
CA LEU A 200 -16.75 10.89 10.98
C LEU A 200 -17.40 10.99 12.36
N ILE A 201 -18.71 11.22 12.42
CA ILE A 201 -19.47 11.25 13.68
C ILE A 201 -19.43 9.87 14.32
N GLN A 202 -19.79 8.82 13.58
CA GLN A 202 -19.72 7.43 14.06
C GLN A 202 -18.30 7.10 14.54
N GLY A 203 -17.28 7.47 13.75
CA GLY A 203 -15.88 7.21 14.08
C GLY A 203 -15.43 7.94 15.34
N LEU A 204 -15.84 9.19 15.54
CA LEU A 204 -15.57 9.93 16.77
C LEU A 204 -16.19 9.24 17.99
N LEU A 205 -17.45 8.84 17.90
CA LEU A 205 -18.18 8.25 19.02
C LEU A 205 -17.62 6.89 19.42
N ASP A 206 -17.35 6.03 18.44
CA ASP A 206 -16.70 4.74 18.67
C ASP A 206 -15.30 4.91 19.29
N ALA A 207 -14.49 5.80 18.73
CA ALA A 207 -13.16 6.08 19.22
C ALA A 207 -13.15 6.63 20.66
N MET A 208 -14.13 7.48 21.03
CA MET A 208 -14.30 7.95 22.40
C MET A 208 -14.60 6.79 23.36
N LEU A 209 -15.46 5.86 22.96
CA LEU A 209 -15.80 4.68 23.76
C LEU A 209 -14.61 3.74 23.94
N GLU A 210 -13.81 3.55 22.89
CA GLU A 210 -12.58 2.77 22.94
C GLU A 210 -11.55 3.44 23.86
N ALA A 211 -11.29 4.73 23.67
CA ALA A 211 -10.35 5.50 24.48
C ALA A 211 -10.72 5.53 25.98
N GLY A 212 -12.02 5.55 26.29
CA GLY A 212 -12.51 5.47 27.66
C GLY A 212 -12.30 4.10 28.33
N LYS A 213 -12.12 3.03 27.54
CA LYS A 213 -11.81 1.67 28.01
C LYS A 213 -10.30 1.41 28.08
N ASP A 214 -9.56 1.90 27.10
CA ASP A 214 -8.11 1.78 27.00
C ASP A 214 -7.46 3.12 26.62
N GLN A 215 -6.86 3.77 27.63
CA GLN A 215 -6.21 5.06 27.47
C GLN A 215 -4.86 4.97 26.74
N ALA A 216 -4.27 3.78 26.68
CA ALA A 216 -3.02 3.54 25.97
C ALA A 216 -3.26 3.13 24.50
N GLY A 217 -4.46 2.64 24.19
CA GLY A 217 -4.85 2.15 22.87
C GLY A 217 -5.11 3.25 21.82
N PRO A 218 -5.57 2.82 20.62
CA PRO A 218 -5.66 3.68 19.44
C PRO A 218 -6.82 4.69 19.50
N GLY A 219 -7.90 4.38 20.23
CA GLY A 219 -9.11 5.20 20.24
C GLY A 219 -8.91 6.68 20.58
N ARG A 220 -7.87 7.03 21.36
CA ARG A 220 -7.53 8.43 21.63
C ARG A 220 -7.01 9.16 20.38
N GLY A 221 -6.21 8.47 19.58
CA GLY A 221 -5.72 8.97 18.31
C GLY A 221 -6.87 9.19 17.33
N ASP A 222 -7.75 8.19 17.23
CA ASP A 222 -8.90 8.20 16.34
C ASP A 222 -9.91 9.31 16.70
N ALA A 223 -10.22 9.48 17.98
CA ALA A 223 -11.09 10.55 18.46
C ALA A 223 -10.54 11.94 18.13
N TYR A 224 -9.21 12.11 18.17
CA TYR A 224 -8.58 13.36 17.75
C TYR A 224 -8.75 13.61 16.25
N GLY A 225 -8.43 12.63 15.40
CA GLY A 225 -8.47 12.80 13.94
C GLY A 225 -9.88 13.05 13.42
N TYR A 226 -10.87 12.25 13.85
CA TYR A 226 -12.25 12.37 13.41
C TYR A 226 -12.95 13.64 13.90
N SER A 227 -12.55 14.18 15.06
CA SER A 227 -13.13 15.43 15.52
C SER A 227 -12.67 16.65 14.74
N ARG A 228 -11.47 16.66 14.14
CA ARG A 228 -10.86 17.90 13.60
C ARG A 228 -11.76 18.63 12.60
N VAL A 229 -12.36 17.90 11.66
CA VAL A 229 -13.26 18.51 10.66
C VAL A 229 -14.58 18.94 11.29
N LEU A 230 -15.16 18.09 12.14
CA LEU A 230 -16.44 18.35 12.82
C LEU A 230 -16.38 19.66 13.64
N LEU A 231 -15.25 19.91 14.31
CA LEU A 231 -15.03 21.14 15.05
C LEU A 231 -15.16 22.38 14.15
N GLY A 232 -14.58 22.34 12.94
CA GLY A 232 -14.64 23.44 11.99
C GLY A 232 -16.04 23.66 11.42
N ILE A 233 -16.72 22.58 11.03
CA ILE A 233 -18.06 22.61 10.42
C ILE A 233 -19.09 23.17 11.40
N TYR A 234 -19.09 22.67 12.64
CA TYR A 234 -20.16 22.96 13.60
C TYR A 234 -19.91 24.17 14.50
N ASN A 235 -18.70 24.78 14.48
CA ASN A 235 -18.37 25.88 15.39
C ASN A 235 -19.30 27.10 15.23
N GLN A 236 -19.81 27.36 14.03
CA GLN A 236 -20.74 28.48 13.80
C GLN A 236 -22.16 28.20 14.30
N ILE A 237 -22.50 26.92 14.52
CA ILE A 237 -23.83 26.46 14.94
C ILE A 237 -23.84 26.29 16.46
N ALA A 238 -22.91 25.48 16.99
CA ALA A 238 -22.86 25.08 18.40
C ALA A 238 -21.44 25.26 19.00
N PRO A 239 -20.98 26.51 19.21
CA PRO A 239 -19.61 26.78 19.66
C PRO A 239 -19.29 26.23 21.05
N SER A 240 -20.27 26.11 21.95
CA SER A 240 -20.10 25.50 23.28
C SER A 240 -19.75 24.02 23.18
N ASP A 241 -20.49 23.29 22.36
CA ASP A 241 -20.44 21.85 22.23
C ASP A 241 -19.20 21.42 21.45
N VAL A 242 -18.86 22.20 20.43
CA VAL A 242 -17.56 22.13 19.74
C VAL A 242 -16.39 22.32 20.71
N LEU A 243 -16.46 23.28 21.64
CA LEU A 243 -15.40 23.46 22.64
C LEU A 243 -15.28 22.25 23.58
N THR A 244 -16.41 21.65 23.98
CA THR A 244 -16.45 20.40 24.76
C THR A 244 -15.74 19.27 24.03
N ILE A 245 -16.07 19.05 22.75
CA ILE A 245 -15.44 18.04 21.91
C ILE A 245 -13.93 18.30 21.75
N GLN A 246 -13.54 19.56 21.51
CA GLN A 246 -12.13 19.94 21.36
C GLN A 246 -11.31 19.61 22.60
N GLN A 247 -11.84 19.91 23.78
CA GLN A 247 -11.16 19.68 25.06
C GLN A 247 -11.01 18.18 25.33
N ALA A 248 -12.10 17.41 25.18
CA ALA A 248 -12.12 15.98 25.40
C ALA A 248 -11.16 15.24 24.45
N THR A 249 -11.12 15.64 23.18
CA THR A 249 -10.27 15.02 22.13
C THR A 249 -8.86 15.63 22.05
N ALA A 250 -8.45 16.39 23.07
CA ALA A 250 -7.09 16.85 23.33
C ALA A 250 -5.97 15.81 23.03
N PRO A 251 -4.93 16.00 22.18
CA PRO A 251 -3.83 15.03 22.10
C PRO A 251 -3.08 14.79 23.40
N THR A 252 -3.22 15.69 24.38
CA THR A 252 -2.67 15.57 25.74
C THR A 252 -3.72 15.18 26.78
N ASN A 253 -5.01 15.18 26.42
CA ASN A 253 -6.08 14.78 27.33
C ASN A 253 -6.11 13.26 27.47
N VAL A 254 -6.47 12.79 28.66
CA VAL A 254 -6.71 11.38 28.95
C VAL A 254 -8.21 11.20 28.98
N ILE A 255 -8.76 10.48 28.01
CA ILE A 255 -10.21 10.31 27.87
C ILE A 255 -10.71 9.39 28.98
N ASP A 256 -11.67 9.88 29.77
CA ASP A 256 -12.38 9.10 30.78
C ASP A 256 -13.89 9.03 30.52
N ALA A 257 -14.64 8.35 31.38
CA ALA A 257 -16.09 8.19 31.22
C ALA A 257 -16.86 9.53 31.22
N THR A 258 -16.34 10.57 31.89
CA THR A 258 -16.91 11.92 31.90
C THR A 258 -16.74 12.57 30.53
N ASP A 259 -15.54 12.49 29.96
CA ASP A 259 -15.25 13.01 28.63
C ASP A 259 -16.10 12.31 27.56
N VAL A 260 -16.23 10.98 27.64
CA VAL A 260 -17.10 10.21 26.74
C VAL A 260 -18.54 10.72 26.81
N ASN A 261 -19.11 10.85 28.01
CA ASN A 261 -20.49 11.31 28.14
C ASN A 261 -20.65 12.77 27.67
N ALA A 262 -19.67 13.63 27.93
CA ALA A 262 -19.69 15.01 27.49
C ALA A 262 -19.66 15.13 25.96
N VAL A 263 -18.85 14.30 25.27
CA VAL A 263 -18.81 14.28 23.80
C VAL A 263 -20.11 13.74 23.20
N PHE A 264 -20.69 12.68 23.77
CA PHE A 264 -21.97 12.14 23.29
C PHE A 264 -23.09 13.18 23.39
N LEU A 265 -23.22 13.86 24.53
CA LEU A 265 -24.20 14.94 24.72
C LEU A 265 -23.93 16.12 23.78
N ALA A 266 -22.67 16.53 23.62
CA ALA A 266 -22.32 17.62 22.71
C ALA A 266 -22.68 17.29 21.25
N VAL A 267 -22.47 16.03 20.82
CA VAL A 267 -22.86 15.58 19.47
C VAL A 267 -24.39 15.51 19.34
N GLU A 268 -25.11 15.04 20.36
CA GLU A 268 -26.58 15.05 20.41
C GLU A 268 -27.13 16.46 20.22
N GLU A 269 -26.67 17.42 21.02
CA GLU A 269 -27.10 18.81 20.93
C GLU A 269 -26.80 19.45 19.57
N ILE A 270 -25.67 19.09 18.94
CA ILE A 270 -25.33 19.53 17.58
C ILE A 270 -26.33 18.98 16.56
N ILE A 271 -26.60 17.66 16.60
CA ILE A 271 -27.47 16.99 15.61
C ILE A 271 -28.93 17.41 15.77
N GLU A 272 -29.38 17.75 16.97
CA GLU A 272 -30.73 18.28 17.21
C GLU A 272 -30.92 19.74 16.75
N ASP A 273 -29.84 20.46 16.43
CA ASP A 273 -29.96 21.84 15.97
C ASP A 273 -30.65 21.90 14.59
N PRO A 274 -31.70 22.72 14.40
CA PRO A 274 -32.42 22.82 13.12
C PRO A 274 -31.59 23.28 11.91
N ALA A 275 -30.39 23.83 12.13
CA ALA A 275 -29.45 24.19 11.08
C ALA A 275 -28.62 23.00 10.58
N VAL A 276 -28.56 21.91 11.34
CA VAL A 276 -27.92 20.66 10.95
C VAL A 276 -28.92 19.80 10.19
N THR A 277 -28.47 19.25 9.05
CA THR A 277 -29.30 18.51 8.10
C THR A 277 -28.98 17.02 8.07
N THR A 278 -27.97 16.58 8.82
CA THR A 278 -27.60 15.17 8.96
C THR A 278 -28.71 14.41 9.65
N ASP A 279 -29.22 13.35 9.02
CA ASP A 279 -30.28 12.52 9.59
C ASP A 279 -29.70 11.63 10.70
N CYS A 280 -30.30 11.69 11.89
CA CYS A 280 -29.94 10.82 13.00
C CYS A 280 -30.12 9.33 12.66
N ALA A 281 -31.07 8.99 11.77
CA ALA A 281 -31.27 7.62 11.31
C ALA A 281 -30.04 7.05 10.59
N GLU A 282 -29.28 7.89 9.88
CA GLU A 282 -28.05 7.48 9.19
C GLU A 282 -26.87 7.32 10.15
N ILE A 283 -26.83 8.10 11.23
CA ILE A 283 -25.85 7.92 12.31
C ILE A 283 -26.12 6.60 13.04
N GLY A 284 -27.38 6.30 13.33
CA GLY A 284 -27.79 5.07 14.01
C GLY A 284 -27.61 5.12 15.53
N ALA A 285 -27.71 3.94 16.15
CA ALA A 285 -27.63 3.77 17.59
C ALA A 285 -26.53 2.75 17.93
N THR A 286 -25.71 3.04 18.93
CA THR A 286 -24.60 2.16 19.30
C THR A 286 -25.11 0.80 19.82
N ARG A 287 -24.96 -0.26 19.01
CA ARG A 287 -25.36 -1.64 19.32
C ARG A 287 -24.23 -2.37 20.04
N GLY A 288 -24.55 -3.09 21.12
CA GLY A 288 -23.58 -3.99 21.79
C GLY A 288 -22.77 -3.37 22.93
N LEU A 289 -22.97 -2.09 23.21
CA LEU A 289 -22.56 -1.48 24.48
C LEU A 289 -23.73 -1.69 25.44
N ASN A 290 -23.51 -2.36 26.57
CA ASN A 290 -24.56 -2.67 27.56
C ASN A 290 -25.08 -1.43 28.31
N ASP A 291 -25.08 -0.26 27.68
CA ASP A 291 -25.40 1.03 28.25
C ASP A 291 -26.40 1.76 27.34
N GLU A 292 -27.69 1.47 27.54
CA GLU A 292 -28.83 2.12 26.86
C GLU A 292 -28.85 3.64 27.07
N SER A 293 -27.97 4.21 27.91
CA SER A 293 -27.86 5.65 28.17
C SER A 293 -26.97 6.43 27.19
N LYS A 294 -26.40 5.78 26.17
CA LYS A 294 -25.47 6.38 25.20
C LYS A 294 -25.97 6.35 23.75
N ASP A 295 -27.28 6.36 23.56
CA ASP A 295 -27.90 6.52 22.25
C ASP A 295 -28.14 8.01 21.99
N ILE A 296 -27.45 8.55 20.99
CA ILE A 296 -27.56 9.96 20.57
C ILE A 296 -28.86 10.20 19.78
N CYS A 297 -29.45 9.14 19.23
CA CYS A 297 -30.65 9.21 18.41
C CYS A 297 -31.88 8.60 19.13
N ALA A 298 -31.95 8.80 20.45
CA ALA A 298 -32.95 8.19 21.31
C ALA A 298 -34.39 8.53 20.85
N GLY A 299 -35.09 7.52 20.31
CA GLY A 299 -36.46 7.66 19.80
C GLY A 299 -36.71 6.96 18.46
N ILE A 300 -35.64 6.58 17.74
CA ILE A 300 -35.74 5.78 16.52
C ILE A 300 -35.66 4.30 16.90
N ILE A 301 -36.81 3.63 17.00
CA ILE A 301 -36.84 2.16 17.12
C ILE A 301 -36.38 1.58 15.78
N ILE A 302 -35.09 1.27 15.66
CA ILE A 302 -34.60 0.46 14.53
C ILE A 302 -35.00 -0.99 14.82
N GLU A 303 -36.11 -1.46 14.23
CA GLU A 303 -36.48 -2.87 14.28
C GLU A 303 -35.34 -3.70 13.67
N ALA A 304 -34.60 -4.42 14.52
CA ALA A 304 -33.52 -5.28 14.08
C ALA A 304 -34.05 -6.35 13.11
N PRO A 305 -33.39 -6.57 11.95
CA PRO A 305 -33.62 -7.76 11.16
C PRO A 305 -33.34 -8.97 12.04
N GLN A 306 -34.35 -9.80 12.27
CA GLN A 306 -34.18 -11.07 12.97
C GLN A 306 -33.09 -11.88 12.26
N PRO A 307 -32.09 -12.42 12.99
CA PRO A 307 -31.10 -13.30 12.39
C PRO A 307 -31.84 -14.47 11.74
N THR A 308 -31.77 -14.54 10.41
CA THR A 308 -32.29 -15.69 9.68
C THR A 308 -31.45 -16.89 10.10
N PRO A 309 -32.04 -17.99 10.57
CA PRO A 309 -31.28 -19.19 10.92
C PRO A 309 -30.50 -19.63 9.69
N THR A 310 -29.18 -19.55 9.75
CA THR A 310 -28.30 -20.14 8.75
C THR A 310 -28.54 -21.64 8.74
N THR A 311 -29.19 -22.12 7.68
CA THR A 311 -29.25 -23.55 7.37
C THR A 311 -27.82 -24.06 7.20
N GLU A 312 -27.46 -25.03 8.04
CA GLU A 312 -26.22 -25.79 7.94
C GLU A 312 -25.96 -26.22 6.49
N ALA A 313 -24.75 -25.90 6.03
CA ALA A 313 -24.23 -26.39 4.76
C ALA A 313 -24.22 -27.94 4.78
N PRO A 314 -24.58 -28.60 3.66
CA PRO A 314 -24.50 -30.05 3.58
C PRO A 314 -23.05 -30.50 3.72
N ASN A 315 -22.84 -31.45 4.64
CA ASN A 315 -21.59 -32.15 4.88
C ASN A 315 -20.82 -32.42 3.58
N SER A 316 -19.63 -31.83 3.49
CA SER A 316 -18.65 -32.07 2.45
C SER A 316 -18.24 -33.54 2.45
N ALA A 317 -18.30 -34.14 1.26
CA ALA A 317 -17.82 -35.50 1.02
C ALA A 317 -16.30 -35.59 1.31
N PRO A 318 -15.77 -36.77 1.65
CA PRO A 318 -14.35 -36.93 1.91
C PRO A 318 -13.56 -36.58 0.64
N VAL A 319 -12.77 -35.51 0.71
CA VAL A 319 -11.77 -35.19 -0.30
C VAL A 319 -10.73 -36.30 -0.26
N VAL A 320 -10.71 -37.14 -1.29
CA VAL A 320 -9.64 -38.10 -1.52
C VAL A 320 -8.42 -37.28 -1.93
N THR A 321 -7.51 -37.04 -0.99
CA THR A 321 -6.20 -36.45 -1.25
C THR A 321 -5.43 -37.38 -2.17
N PRO A 322 -5.06 -36.94 -3.40
CA PRO A 322 -4.11 -37.68 -4.20
C PRO A 322 -2.79 -37.74 -3.45
N ALA A 323 -2.12 -38.89 -3.46
CA ALA A 323 -0.75 -38.99 -2.95
C ALA A 323 0.11 -37.92 -3.64
N PRO A 324 1.00 -37.23 -2.91
CA PRO A 324 1.85 -36.20 -3.49
C PRO A 324 2.64 -36.82 -4.64
N VAL A 325 2.35 -36.36 -5.85
CA VAL A 325 3.23 -36.60 -6.99
C VAL A 325 4.47 -35.78 -6.70
N ILE A 326 5.50 -36.45 -6.18
CA ILE A 326 6.85 -35.90 -6.14
C ILE A 326 7.26 -35.75 -7.60
N VAL A 327 6.99 -34.57 -8.17
CA VAL A 327 7.56 -34.18 -9.44
C VAL A 327 9.05 -34.06 -9.16
N THR A 328 9.79 -35.12 -9.47
CA THR A 328 11.24 -35.04 -9.55
C THR A 328 11.56 -33.96 -10.57
N ARG A 329 12.10 -32.84 -10.08
CA ARG A 329 12.69 -31.75 -10.85
C ARG A 329 13.33 -32.35 -12.11
N ALA A 330 12.83 -32.00 -13.30
CA ALA A 330 13.75 -31.97 -14.44
C ALA A 330 14.88 -31.04 -13.98
N PRO A 331 16.16 -31.45 -14.05
CA PRO A 331 17.24 -30.62 -13.56
C PRO A 331 17.05 -29.23 -14.14
N VAL A 332 16.93 -28.24 -13.24
CA VAL A 332 17.19 -26.84 -13.62
C VAL A 332 18.42 -26.89 -14.49
N GLY A 333 18.30 -26.28 -15.68
CA GLY A 333 19.16 -26.52 -16.83
C GLY A 333 20.64 -26.65 -16.49
N ASP A 334 21.37 -27.36 -17.35
CA ASP A 334 22.82 -27.54 -17.26
C ASP A 334 23.52 -26.35 -16.58
N LYS A 335 24.40 -26.65 -15.61
CA LYS A 335 25.17 -25.67 -14.83
C LYS A 335 25.46 -24.43 -15.65
N PRO A 336 25.16 -23.22 -15.14
CA PRO A 336 25.34 -22.01 -15.92
C PRO A 336 26.72 -21.95 -16.55
N VAL A 337 26.78 -21.71 -17.86
CA VAL A 337 28.05 -21.66 -18.59
C VAL A 337 28.64 -20.27 -18.37
N PRO A 338 29.86 -20.14 -17.81
CA PRO A 338 30.49 -18.83 -17.68
C PRO A 338 30.60 -18.14 -19.05
N VAL A 339 30.09 -16.92 -19.15
CA VAL A 339 30.18 -16.10 -20.36
C VAL A 339 31.28 -15.05 -20.15
N ASP A 340 32.21 -14.96 -21.10
CA ASP A 340 33.26 -13.92 -21.11
C ASP A 340 32.65 -12.58 -21.55
N HIS A 341 32.68 -11.58 -20.67
CA HIS A 341 32.16 -10.24 -20.92
C HIS A 341 33.13 -9.39 -21.75
N GLN A 342 33.29 -9.70 -23.04
CA GLN A 342 34.22 -8.96 -23.90
C GLN A 342 33.87 -7.47 -24.04
N ASP A 343 32.60 -7.11 -23.81
CA ASP A 343 32.07 -5.73 -23.89
C ASP A 343 31.78 -5.08 -22.52
N GLY A 344 32.26 -5.69 -21.42
CA GLY A 344 32.01 -5.20 -20.05
C GLY A 344 30.65 -5.61 -19.48
N LEU A 345 30.36 -5.16 -18.26
CA LEU A 345 29.08 -5.43 -17.61
C LEU A 345 27.93 -4.75 -18.39
N ALA A 346 26.74 -5.36 -18.40
CA ALA A 346 25.57 -4.86 -19.13
C ALA A 346 25.70 -4.76 -20.68
N TRP A 347 26.75 -5.34 -21.28
CA TRP A 347 26.89 -5.50 -22.74
C TRP A 347 26.70 -4.18 -23.53
N GLY A 348 27.19 -3.07 -22.97
CA GLY A 348 27.09 -1.73 -23.57
C GLY A 348 25.69 -1.07 -23.51
N ARG A 349 24.71 -1.71 -22.87
CA ARG A 349 23.33 -1.19 -22.74
C ARG A 349 23.14 -0.23 -21.58
N PHE A 350 24.07 -0.26 -20.64
CA PHE A 350 24.20 0.71 -19.56
C PHE A 350 25.66 1.07 -19.42
N THR A 351 25.96 2.35 -19.30
CA THR A 351 27.34 2.81 -19.10
C THR A 351 27.53 3.14 -17.63
N PHE A 352 28.40 2.44 -16.92
CA PHE A 352 28.68 2.76 -15.53
C PHE A 352 29.55 4.02 -15.43
N THR A 353 29.37 4.82 -14.38
CA THR A 353 30.25 5.96 -14.08
C THR A 353 31.60 5.50 -13.52
N ASP A 354 31.60 4.35 -12.82
CA ASP A 354 32.79 3.64 -12.36
C ASP A 354 32.63 2.13 -12.60
N GLU A 355 33.04 1.68 -13.79
CA GLU A 355 32.99 0.28 -14.20
C GLU A 355 33.72 -0.66 -13.21
N ALA A 356 34.83 -0.21 -12.61
CA ALA A 356 35.60 -1.04 -11.69
C ALA A 356 34.85 -1.25 -10.36
N GLN A 357 34.14 -0.23 -9.88
CA GLN A 357 33.29 -0.39 -8.70
C GLN A 357 32.03 -1.19 -9.00
N ALA A 358 31.39 -0.97 -10.17
CA ALA A 358 30.25 -1.77 -10.61
C ALA A 358 30.58 -3.27 -10.66
N ASN A 359 31.74 -3.64 -11.22
CA ASN A 359 32.18 -5.04 -11.23
C ASN A 359 32.37 -5.65 -9.82
N LYS A 360 32.80 -4.86 -8.83
CA LYS A 360 32.88 -5.34 -7.44
C LYS A 360 31.50 -5.55 -6.83
N ASP A 361 30.55 -4.68 -7.15
CA ASP A 361 29.18 -4.81 -6.65
C ASP A 361 28.46 -6.01 -7.29
N ALA A 362 28.69 -6.25 -8.59
CA ALA A 362 28.18 -7.41 -9.33
C ALA A 362 28.74 -8.75 -8.81
N ALA A 363 29.92 -8.75 -8.20
CA ALA A 363 30.58 -9.95 -7.67
C ALA A 363 29.81 -10.62 -6.52
N VAL A 364 28.79 -9.97 -5.94
CA VAL A 364 27.84 -10.62 -5.02
C VAL A 364 27.20 -11.87 -5.65
N ALA A 365 27.00 -11.88 -6.97
CA ALA A 365 26.50 -13.03 -7.72
C ALA A 365 27.36 -14.29 -7.53
N LEU A 366 28.67 -14.12 -7.37
CA LEU A 366 29.60 -15.24 -7.17
C LEU A 366 29.44 -15.87 -5.78
N ASP A 367 29.02 -15.09 -4.77
CA ASP A 367 28.70 -15.63 -3.45
C ASP A 367 27.37 -16.41 -3.49
N VAL A 368 26.37 -15.92 -4.25
CA VAL A 368 25.12 -16.66 -4.52
C VAL A 368 25.41 -17.98 -5.25
N LYS A 369 26.20 -17.94 -6.32
CA LYS A 369 26.70 -19.12 -7.02
C LYS A 369 27.38 -20.09 -6.05
N GLY A 370 28.24 -19.57 -5.19
CA GLY A 370 28.95 -20.36 -4.18
C GLY A 370 28.00 -21.14 -3.26
N ILE A 371 26.90 -20.52 -2.82
CA ILE A 371 25.84 -21.17 -2.03
C ILE A 371 25.19 -22.29 -2.86
N TRP A 372 24.81 -21.97 -4.10
CA TRP A 372 24.14 -22.90 -5.02
C TRP A 372 24.94 -24.18 -5.26
N VAL A 373 26.26 -24.06 -5.48
CA VAL A 373 27.14 -25.20 -5.81
C VAL A 373 27.95 -25.71 -4.62
N ALA A 374 27.60 -25.29 -3.40
CA ALA A 374 28.31 -25.71 -2.20
C ALA A 374 28.30 -27.24 -2.02
N ALA A 375 29.34 -27.77 -1.40
CA ALA A 375 29.45 -29.21 -1.16
C ALA A 375 28.40 -29.73 -0.16
N ASP A 376 28.01 -28.87 0.79
CA ASP A 376 27.03 -29.15 1.83
C ASP A 376 26.45 -27.84 2.42
N VAL A 377 25.47 -27.99 3.31
CA VAL A 377 24.80 -26.88 4.01
C VAL A 377 25.78 -26.06 4.86
N ALA A 378 26.82 -26.67 5.42
CA ALA A 378 27.78 -25.94 6.26
C ALA A 378 28.68 -25.02 5.43
N ALA A 379 29.12 -25.47 4.25
CA ALA A 379 29.85 -24.66 3.28
C ALA A 379 28.98 -23.51 2.77
N ALA A 380 27.72 -23.78 2.39
CA ALA A 380 26.77 -22.76 1.98
C ALA A 380 26.51 -21.72 3.08
N THR A 381 26.31 -22.17 4.32
CA THR A 381 26.14 -21.30 5.49
C THR A 381 27.35 -20.38 5.68
N THR A 382 28.56 -20.94 5.55
CA THR A 382 29.80 -20.17 5.69
C THR A 382 29.92 -19.08 4.63
N LEU A 383 29.58 -19.40 3.37
CA LEU A 383 29.59 -18.45 2.26
C LEU A 383 28.54 -17.34 2.47
N TYR A 384 27.33 -17.72 2.84
CA TYR A 384 26.25 -16.77 3.12
C TYR A 384 26.59 -15.78 4.26
N GLN A 385 27.18 -16.28 5.35
CA GLN A 385 27.51 -15.49 6.54
C GLN A 385 28.70 -14.55 6.31
N ASN A 386 29.77 -15.05 5.69
CA ASN A 386 31.04 -14.34 5.63
C ASN A 386 31.26 -13.60 4.31
N GLY A 387 30.65 -14.08 3.21
CA GLY A 387 30.99 -13.64 1.86
C GLY A 387 32.42 -14.02 1.47
N VAL A 388 32.72 -14.04 0.18
CA VAL A 388 34.10 -14.23 -0.32
C VAL A 388 34.42 -13.18 -1.36
N ASN A 389 33.54 -13.02 -2.34
CA ASN A 389 33.75 -12.16 -3.50
C ASN A 389 33.28 -10.72 -3.23
N PHE A 390 32.45 -10.54 -2.20
CA PHE A 390 31.84 -9.26 -1.82
C PHE A 390 32.43 -8.62 -0.55
N ALA A 391 33.68 -8.92 -0.22
CA ALA A 391 34.27 -8.60 1.08
C ALA A 391 34.50 -7.10 1.36
N THR A 392 34.55 -6.24 0.33
CA THR A 392 34.69 -4.78 0.50
C THR A 392 33.39 -4.07 0.85
N GLY A 393 32.27 -4.80 0.75
CA GLY A 393 30.92 -4.31 0.93
C GLY A 393 30.34 -3.57 -0.27
N VAL A 394 29.05 -3.25 -0.17
CA VAL A 394 28.29 -2.52 -1.21
C VAL A 394 28.80 -1.09 -1.30
N THR A 395 28.77 -0.48 -2.49
CA THR A 395 28.95 0.96 -2.66
C THR A 395 28.14 1.75 -1.62
N GLY A 396 28.82 2.64 -0.87
CA GLY A 396 28.25 3.41 0.23
C GLY A 396 28.22 2.71 1.60
N TYR A 397 28.37 1.38 1.65
CA TYR A 397 28.13 0.57 2.86
C TYR A 397 29.19 -0.53 3.08
N THR A 398 30.36 -0.13 3.56
CA THR A 398 31.49 -1.05 3.82
C THR A 398 31.23 -2.08 4.92
N ALA A 399 30.22 -1.86 5.78
CA ALA A 399 29.82 -2.81 6.80
C ALA A 399 29.07 -4.03 6.22
N VAL A 400 28.47 -3.88 5.03
CA VAL A 400 27.63 -4.91 4.40
C VAL A 400 28.48 -5.80 3.50
N THR A 401 29.27 -6.69 4.10
CA THR A 401 30.31 -7.48 3.40
C THR A 401 29.87 -8.89 3.00
N SER A 402 28.60 -9.25 3.19
CA SER A 402 28.06 -10.58 2.88
C SER A 402 26.55 -10.51 2.66
N LEU A 403 25.98 -11.55 2.05
CA LEU A 403 24.54 -11.69 1.88
C LEU A 403 23.82 -11.63 3.24
N GLN A 404 24.32 -12.31 4.27
CA GLN A 404 23.75 -12.21 5.61
C GLN A 404 23.76 -10.77 6.16
N LYS A 405 24.84 -10.03 5.93
CA LYS A 405 24.94 -8.65 6.41
C LYS A 405 23.98 -7.70 5.72
N MET A 406 23.55 -7.97 4.48
CA MET A 406 22.49 -7.18 3.83
C MET A 406 21.21 -7.19 4.67
N SER A 407 20.86 -8.33 5.26
CA SER A 407 19.69 -8.45 6.13
C SER A 407 19.97 -7.96 7.56
N THR A 408 21.05 -8.41 8.19
CA THR A 408 21.31 -8.10 9.62
C THR A 408 21.72 -6.64 9.87
N GLN A 409 22.25 -5.93 8.86
CA GLN A 409 22.55 -4.49 8.94
C GLN A 409 21.42 -3.60 8.41
N SER A 410 20.36 -4.20 7.84
CA SER A 410 19.27 -3.47 7.20
C SER A 410 18.59 -2.46 8.16
N LYS A 411 18.45 -2.80 9.45
CA LYS A 411 17.88 -1.86 10.44
C LYS A 411 18.69 -0.58 10.63
N VAL A 412 19.98 -0.60 10.31
CA VAL A 412 20.85 0.57 10.41
C VAL A 412 20.82 1.36 9.10
N VAL A 413 20.99 0.66 7.98
CA VAL A 413 21.21 1.29 6.68
C VAL A 413 19.89 1.63 5.97
N MET A 414 18.84 0.82 6.13
CA MET A 414 17.55 0.93 5.43
C MET A 414 16.41 1.49 6.31
N ARG A 415 16.66 1.95 7.55
CA ARG A 415 15.58 2.40 8.46
C ARG A 415 14.67 3.50 7.88
N GLN A 416 15.18 4.27 6.93
CA GLN A 416 14.42 5.36 6.28
C GLN A 416 13.76 4.94 4.96
N ASP A 417 14.10 3.77 4.43
CA ASP A 417 13.56 3.24 3.17
C ASP A 417 12.10 2.80 3.36
N ALA A 418 11.22 3.26 2.48
CA ALA A 418 9.80 2.96 2.52
C ALA A 418 9.52 1.47 2.25
N ILE A 419 10.14 0.89 1.22
CA ILE A 419 9.92 -0.52 0.84
C ILE A 419 10.40 -1.43 1.95
N TYR A 420 11.58 -1.16 2.51
CA TYR A 420 12.08 -1.87 3.68
C TYR A 420 11.07 -1.87 4.83
N ASN A 421 10.50 -0.70 5.13
CA ASN A 421 9.51 -0.58 6.20
C ASN A 421 8.18 -1.25 5.85
N PHE A 422 7.77 -1.35 4.58
CA PHE A 422 6.63 -2.17 4.16
C PHE A 422 6.88 -3.66 4.41
N TYR A 423 8.06 -4.18 4.07
CA TYR A 423 8.43 -5.56 4.43
C TYR A 423 8.45 -5.77 5.95
N ARG A 424 8.96 -4.80 6.70
CA ARG A 424 9.01 -4.87 8.16
C ARG A 424 7.62 -4.89 8.76
N TYR A 425 6.72 -4.03 8.28
CA TYR A 425 5.34 -3.97 8.72
C TYR A 425 4.62 -5.26 8.37
N ALA A 426 4.62 -5.65 7.10
CA ALA A 426 3.92 -6.81 6.58
C ALA A 426 4.16 -8.10 7.39
N VAL A 427 5.36 -8.29 7.95
CA VAL A 427 5.75 -9.53 8.65
C VAL A 427 5.59 -9.46 10.18
N TYR A 428 5.48 -8.27 10.79
CA TYR A 428 5.46 -8.13 12.25
C TYR A 428 4.19 -7.51 12.76
N THR A 429 3.68 -8.01 13.90
CA THR A 429 2.57 -7.41 14.63
C THR A 429 2.94 -6.03 15.19
N PRO A 430 1.99 -5.10 15.34
CA PRO A 430 2.25 -3.75 15.84
C PRO A 430 2.92 -3.74 17.22
N GLU A 431 2.57 -4.69 18.11
CA GLU A 431 3.09 -4.76 19.48
C GLU A 431 4.58 -5.17 19.53
N THR A 432 5.04 -5.93 18.53
CA THR A 432 6.46 -6.32 18.40
C THR A 432 7.30 -5.25 17.71
N PHE A 433 6.66 -4.30 17.02
CA PHE A 433 7.33 -3.26 16.26
C PHE A 433 8.06 -2.24 17.15
N ASP A 434 7.42 -1.81 18.24
CA ASP A 434 7.97 -0.84 19.19
C ASP A 434 8.91 -1.49 20.22
N THR A 435 8.62 -2.72 20.65
CA THR A 435 9.43 -3.42 21.66
C THR A 435 10.78 -3.90 21.11
N GLN A 436 10.89 -4.13 19.79
CA GLN A 436 12.14 -4.49 19.12
C GLN A 436 13.02 -3.32 18.69
N GLU A 437 12.62 -2.05 18.92
CA GLU A 437 13.53 -0.91 18.72
C GLU A 437 14.79 -1.01 19.61
N THR A 438 14.75 -1.79 20.70
CA THR A 438 15.79 -1.80 21.74
C THR A 438 16.85 -2.91 21.64
N GLY A 439 16.80 -3.86 20.70
CA GLY A 439 17.80 -4.95 20.72
C GLY A 439 17.98 -5.79 19.47
N ASP A 440 16.93 -6.48 19.01
CA ASP A 440 17.11 -7.53 18.00
C ASP A 440 17.20 -6.94 16.58
N ALA A 441 17.99 -7.56 15.71
CA ALA A 441 18.09 -7.13 14.31
C ALA A 441 16.81 -7.54 13.56
N TRP A 442 16.22 -6.64 12.77
CA TRP A 442 15.26 -7.08 11.75
C TRP A 442 16.02 -7.79 10.65
N ASP A 443 16.26 -9.07 10.86
CA ASP A 443 17.03 -9.95 10.01
C ASP A 443 16.09 -10.88 9.24
N PHE A 444 14.93 -10.37 8.81
CA PHE A 444 13.87 -11.17 8.20
C PHE A 444 14.38 -12.05 7.05
N ALA A 445 15.03 -11.44 6.06
CA ALA A 445 15.61 -12.18 4.95
C ALA A 445 16.65 -13.22 5.43
N ASN A 446 17.42 -12.91 6.49
CA ASN A 446 18.31 -13.88 7.12
C ASN A 446 17.59 -15.05 7.80
N LYS A 447 16.45 -14.82 8.44
CA LYS A 447 15.61 -15.91 8.97
C LYS A 447 15.09 -16.80 7.85
N VAL A 448 14.64 -16.23 6.74
CA VAL A 448 14.19 -17.00 5.56
C VAL A 448 15.33 -17.82 4.98
N VAL A 449 16.49 -17.23 4.68
CA VAL A 449 17.64 -17.96 4.11
C VAL A 449 18.15 -19.05 5.07
N THR A 450 18.19 -18.77 6.38
CA THR A 450 18.60 -19.77 7.38
C THR A 450 17.59 -20.92 7.47
N ALA A 451 16.29 -20.64 7.39
CA ALA A 451 15.25 -21.66 7.34
C ALA A 451 15.37 -22.50 6.05
N ALA A 452 15.66 -21.88 4.91
CA ALA A 452 15.91 -22.55 3.64
C ALA A 452 17.14 -23.48 3.71
N LEU A 453 18.22 -23.08 4.39
CA LEU A 453 19.39 -23.94 4.62
C LEU A 453 19.11 -25.10 5.59
N GLY A 454 18.18 -24.91 6.53
CA GLY A 454 17.83 -25.91 7.55
C GLY A 454 16.75 -26.90 7.13
N THR A 455 16.12 -26.73 5.96
CA THR A 455 15.04 -27.61 5.51
C THR A 455 15.53 -28.99 5.08
N THR A 456 14.62 -29.97 5.11
CA THR A 456 14.85 -31.35 4.62
C THR A 456 14.42 -31.56 3.17
N ASN A 457 14.06 -30.47 2.47
CA ASN A 457 13.63 -30.51 1.07
C ASN A 457 14.74 -31.03 0.14
N ALA A 458 14.35 -31.40 -1.09
CA ALA A 458 15.25 -32.04 -2.04
C ALA A 458 16.44 -31.16 -2.50
N ASP A 459 16.39 -29.84 -2.30
CA ASP A 459 17.46 -28.92 -2.68
C ASP A 459 17.54 -27.66 -1.78
N PRO A 460 18.04 -27.80 -0.53
CA PRO A 460 18.13 -26.68 0.42
C PRO A 460 19.13 -25.60 -0.03
N LEU A 461 20.13 -25.98 -0.85
CA LEU A 461 21.17 -25.07 -1.32
C LEU A 461 20.62 -24.11 -2.37
N VAL A 462 19.88 -24.63 -3.36
CA VAL A 462 19.23 -23.81 -4.37
C VAL A 462 18.16 -22.92 -3.76
N LEU A 463 17.33 -23.45 -2.86
CA LEU A 463 16.33 -22.65 -2.16
C LEU A 463 16.97 -21.49 -1.38
N ALA A 464 18.07 -21.74 -0.68
CA ALA A 464 18.78 -20.72 0.08
C ALA A 464 19.42 -19.65 -0.82
N ALA A 465 20.02 -20.08 -1.94
CA ALA A 465 20.59 -19.16 -2.93
C ALA A 465 19.52 -18.25 -3.53
N GLU A 466 18.39 -18.81 -3.98
CA GLU A 466 17.28 -18.02 -4.52
C GLU A 466 16.65 -17.12 -3.46
N SER A 467 16.50 -17.61 -2.22
CA SER A 467 16.01 -16.79 -1.09
C SER A 467 16.90 -15.57 -0.84
N ALA A 468 18.22 -15.73 -0.94
CA ALA A 468 19.14 -14.61 -0.78
C ALA A 468 18.98 -13.57 -1.90
N VAL A 469 18.71 -14.00 -3.13
CA VAL A 469 18.49 -13.09 -4.26
C VAL A 469 17.17 -12.32 -4.09
N VAL A 470 16.05 -13.03 -3.87
CA VAL A 470 14.71 -12.42 -3.83
C VAL A 470 14.45 -11.56 -2.61
N LEU A 471 15.19 -11.76 -1.51
CA LEU A 471 14.99 -11.00 -0.27
C LEU A 471 16.19 -10.14 0.11
N ASN A 472 17.42 -10.68 0.14
CA ASN A 472 18.59 -9.89 0.57
C ASN A 472 19.05 -8.94 -0.54
N SER A 473 19.28 -9.46 -1.75
CA SER A 473 19.81 -8.68 -2.85
C SER A 473 18.78 -7.69 -3.39
N TYR A 474 17.53 -8.12 -3.56
CA TYR A 474 16.43 -7.25 -3.96
C TYR A 474 16.28 -6.02 -3.03
N LEU A 475 16.18 -6.23 -1.70
CA LEU A 475 16.05 -5.11 -0.75
C LEU A 475 17.28 -4.18 -0.80
N MET A 476 18.48 -4.73 -1.02
CA MET A 476 19.68 -3.91 -1.19
C MET A 476 19.64 -3.09 -2.50
N ILE A 477 19.18 -3.66 -3.61
CA ILE A 477 19.03 -2.95 -4.88
C ILE A 477 18.05 -1.78 -4.71
N ILE A 478 16.89 -2.02 -4.07
CA ILE A 478 15.92 -0.96 -3.77
C ILE A 478 16.51 0.11 -2.86
N HIS A 479 17.26 -0.29 -1.84
CA HIS A 479 17.94 0.66 -0.96
C HIS A 479 18.94 1.54 -1.72
N GLN A 480 19.73 0.98 -2.63
CA GLN A 480 20.63 1.76 -3.49
C GLN A 480 19.87 2.77 -4.36
N LEU A 481 18.71 2.39 -4.90
CA LEU A 481 17.84 3.31 -5.66
C LEU A 481 17.23 4.41 -4.77
N TYR A 482 16.87 4.09 -3.52
CA TYR A 482 16.43 5.06 -2.53
C TYR A 482 17.55 6.06 -2.21
N GLU A 483 18.78 5.58 -1.97
CA GLU A 483 19.95 6.43 -1.69
C GLU A 483 20.37 7.27 -2.88
N ALA A 484 20.16 6.77 -4.11
CA ALA A 484 20.30 7.57 -5.32
C ALA A 484 19.33 8.76 -5.29
N THR A 485 18.08 8.52 -4.90
CA THR A 485 17.05 9.55 -4.76
C THR A 485 17.40 10.56 -3.66
N GLN A 486 17.83 10.11 -2.48
CA GLN A 486 18.24 11.00 -1.38
C GLN A 486 19.48 11.82 -1.75
N SER A 487 20.46 11.21 -2.41
CA SER A 487 21.63 11.92 -2.94
C SER A 487 21.24 12.98 -3.97
N CYS A 488 20.26 12.69 -4.83
CA CYS A 488 19.71 13.66 -5.77
C CYS A 488 19.02 14.83 -5.03
N LYS A 489 18.25 14.55 -3.97
CA LYS A 489 17.54 15.55 -3.15
C LYS A 489 18.50 16.56 -2.52
N ILE A 490 19.71 16.13 -2.14
CA ILE A 490 20.77 17.02 -1.64
C ILE A 490 21.68 17.57 -2.74
N ASN A 491 21.26 17.50 -4.01
CA ASN A 491 21.96 18.00 -5.19
C ASN A 491 23.33 17.36 -5.46
N SER A 492 23.48 16.06 -5.14
CA SER A 492 24.72 15.30 -5.32
C SER A 492 24.60 14.29 -6.47
N SER A 493 24.61 14.78 -7.72
CA SER A 493 24.50 13.94 -8.93
C SER A 493 25.52 12.78 -8.95
N ASN A 494 26.79 13.05 -8.62
CA ASN A 494 27.83 12.01 -8.64
C ASN A 494 27.62 10.93 -7.58
N ALA A 495 27.13 11.30 -6.39
CA ALA A 495 26.80 10.29 -5.37
C ALA A 495 25.58 9.47 -5.81
N ALA A 496 24.56 10.14 -6.35
CA ALA A 496 23.35 9.49 -6.83
C ALA A 496 23.64 8.49 -7.95
N LEU A 497 24.45 8.88 -8.94
CA LEU A 497 24.84 8.00 -10.05
C LEU A 497 25.61 6.76 -9.58
N ARG A 498 26.49 6.88 -8.58
CA ARG A 498 27.19 5.71 -8.02
C ARG A 498 26.25 4.72 -7.33
N MET A 499 25.22 5.21 -6.64
CA MET A 499 24.22 4.33 -6.03
C MET A 499 23.39 3.62 -7.10
N LEU A 500 22.99 4.34 -8.17
CA LEU A 500 22.32 3.72 -9.32
C LEU A 500 23.20 2.67 -10.01
N ASP A 501 24.47 2.97 -10.26
CA ASP A 501 25.44 2.04 -10.83
C ASP A 501 25.52 0.75 -10.00
N SER A 502 25.58 0.88 -8.68
CA SER A 502 25.59 -0.25 -7.75
C SER A 502 24.32 -1.11 -7.86
N ALA A 503 23.14 -0.46 -7.90
CA ALA A 503 21.86 -1.13 -8.07
C ALA A 503 21.79 -1.93 -9.38
N VAL A 504 22.21 -1.33 -10.50
CA VAL A 504 22.23 -1.98 -11.82
C VAL A 504 23.23 -3.15 -11.84
N ALA A 505 24.41 -2.97 -11.25
CA ALA A 505 25.43 -4.00 -11.18
C ALA A 505 24.95 -5.23 -10.38
N MET A 506 24.31 -5.01 -9.24
CA MET A 506 23.73 -6.09 -8.42
C MET A 506 22.53 -6.76 -9.09
N TRP A 507 21.73 -6.02 -9.86
CA TRP A 507 20.63 -6.58 -10.65
C TRP A 507 21.14 -7.61 -11.67
N ILE A 508 22.15 -7.23 -12.44
CA ILE A 508 22.74 -8.05 -13.51
C ILE A 508 23.55 -9.20 -12.90
N GLY A 509 24.47 -8.89 -11.98
CA GLY A 509 25.40 -9.85 -11.40
C GLY A 509 26.53 -10.26 -12.33
N ASP A 510 27.61 -10.76 -11.74
CA ASP A 510 28.72 -11.35 -12.48
C ASP A 510 28.32 -12.70 -13.13
N GLU A 511 29.02 -13.09 -14.19
CA GLU A 511 28.76 -14.26 -15.05
C GLU A 511 27.39 -14.29 -15.76
N GLN A 512 26.72 -13.14 -15.88
CA GLN A 512 25.46 -13.04 -16.63
C GLN A 512 25.73 -12.93 -18.14
N GLY A 513 25.06 -13.76 -18.94
CA GLY A 513 25.04 -13.65 -20.41
C GLY A 513 23.84 -12.85 -20.91
N ASP A 514 24.02 -12.10 -22.01
CA ASP A 514 22.95 -11.32 -22.65
C ASP A 514 21.87 -12.26 -23.21
N GLY A 515 20.66 -12.16 -22.65
CA GLY A 515 19.52 -12.98 -23.05
C GLY A 515 19.68 -14.49 -22.86
N LYS A 516 20.61 -14.94 -22.03
CA LYS A 516 20.90 -16.37 -21.82
C LYS A 516 20.16 -16.93 -20.60
N PHE A 517 19.36 -17.98 -20.83
CA PHE A 517 18.56 -18.64 -19.78
C PHE A 517 19.41 -19.38 -18.74
N ASN A 518 20.59 -19.86 -19.13
CA ASN A 518 21.50 -20.64 -18.29
C ASN A 518 22.76 -19.85 -17.91
N SER A 519 22.61 -18.58 -17.52
CA SER A 519 23.73 -17.75 -17.09
C SER A 519 23.31 -16.78 -15.99
N GLY A 520 24.28 -16.35 -15.18
CA GLY A 520 24.06 -15.50 -14.02
C GLY A 520 23.35 -16.18 -12.85
N TYR A 521 23.30 -15.46 -11.73
CA TYR A 521 22.76 -15.94 -10.45
C TYR A 521 21.97 -14.86 -9.71
N MET A 522 21.75 -13.70 -10.33
CA MET A 522 21.04 -12.56 -9.76
C MET A 522 19.67 -12.40 -10.39
N MET A 523 18.95 -11.34 -10.03
CA MET A 523 17.56 -11.18 -10.45
C MET A 523 17.39 -11.04 -11.97
N TYR A 524 18.40 -10.55 -12.72
CA TYR A 524 18.37 -10.59 -14.19
C TYR A 524 18.18 -12.03 -14.70
N SER A 525 18.91 -13.01 -14.13
CA SER A 525 18.77 -14.43 -14.48
C SER A 525 17.40 -14.99 -14.09
N MET A 526 16.79 -14.51 -13.00
CA MET A 526 15.44 -14.91 -12.59
C MET A 526 14.37 -14.42 -13.58
N ALA A 527 14.55 -13.21 -14.15
CA ALA A 527 13.68 -12.70 -15.20
C ALA A 527 13.85 -13.48 -16.52
N GLN A 528 15.06 -13.96 -16.83
CA GLN A 528 15.31 -14.87 -17.95
C GLN A 528 14.65 -16.24 -17.73
N LEU A 529 14.80 -16.79 -16.53
CA LEU A 529 14.21 -18.08 -16.16
C LEU A 529 12.67 -18.03 -16.20
N ALA A 530 12.08 -16.92 -15.74
CA ALA A 530 10.64 -16.70 -15.87
C ALA A 530 10.20 -16.74 -17.34
N MET A 531 10.93 -16.09 -18.25
CA MET A 531 10.62 -16.15 -19.67
C MET A 531 10.77 -17.57 -20.26
N ASP A 532 11.81 -18.32 -19.87
CA ASP A 532 11.99 -19.73 -20.27
C ASP A 532 10.83 -20.63 -19.81
N HIS A 533 10.34 -20.42 -18.58
CA HIS A 533 9.18 -21.14 -18.03
C HIS A 533 7.90 -20.94 -18.86
N TYR A 534 7.80 -19.81 -19.56
CA TYR A 534 6.67 -19.49 -20.43
C TYR A 534 6.86 -20.02 -21.87
N GLY A 535 7.97 -20.73 -22.12
CA GLY A 535 8.26 -21.41 -23.38
C GLY A 535 8.72 -20.49 -24.51
N ALA A 536 9.18 -19.28 -24.16
CA ALA A 536 9.74 -18.36 -25.14
C ALA A 536 11.13 -18.83 -25.62
N ALA A 537 11.51 -18.45 -26.83
CA ALA A 537 12.85 -18.74 -27.36
C ALA A 537 13.92 -17.92 -26.64
N GLU A 538 15.13 -18.47 -26.50
CA GLU A 538 16.26 -17.78 -25.87
C GLU A 538 16.52 -16.41 -26.51
N ALA A 539 16.21 -15.37 -25.74
CA ALA A 539 16.41 -13.96 -26.01
C ALA A 539 16.30 -13.22 -24.67
N GLU A 540 16.54 -11.91 -24.66
CA GLU A 540 16.34 -11.17 -23.43
C GLU A 540 14.86 -11.10 -23.03
N SER A 541 14.59 -11.46 -21.78
CA SER A 541 13.31 -11.22 -21.10
C SER A 541 12.80 -9.80 -21.32
N PRO A 542 11.52 -9.63 -21.72
CA PRO A 542 10.91 -8.30 -21.84
C PRO A 542 11.06 -7.44 -20.59
N ILE A 543 11.03 -8.05 -19.39
CA ILE A 543 11.23 -7.35 -18.12
C ILE A 543 12.67 -6.84 -18.00
N ASN A 544 13.67 -7.63 -18.42
CA ASN A 544 15.06 -7.18 -18.47
C ASN A 544 15.22 -6.01 -19.45
N THR A 545 14.59 -6.08 -20.63
CA THR A 545 14.59 -4.98 -21.59
C THR A 545 13.97 -3.72 -21.02
N GLU A 546 12.82 -3.84 -20.36
CA GLU A 546 12.12 -2.75 -19.67
C GLU A 546 13.00 -2.12 -18.59
N LEU A 547 13.57 -2.93 -17.69
CA LEU A 547 14.42 -2.45 -16.60
C LEU A 547 15.66 -1.72 -17.09
N MET A 548 16.32 -2.21 -18.16
CA MET A 548 17.47 -1.51 -18.74
C MET A 548 17.06 -0.13 -19.30
N THR A 549 15.87 0.00 -19.87
CA THR A 549 15.32 1.31 -20.27
C THR A 549 15.09 2.20 -19.04
N LEU A 550 14.42 1.67 -18.00
CA LEU A 550 14.13 2.42 -16.78
C LEU A 550 15.40 2.88 -16.05
N PHE A 551 16.46 2.06 -16.03
CA PHE A 551 17.75 2.45 -15.45
C PHE A 551 18.44 3.57 -16.24
N ASN A 552 18.37 3.55 -17.57
CA ASN A 552 18.91 4.64 -18.40
C ASN A 552 18.10 5.94 -18.25
N ASP A 553 16.79 5.86 -18.11
CA ASP A 553 15.94 7.00 -17.76
C ASP A 553 16.32 7.57 -16.38
N ALA A 554 16.43 6.70 -15.38
CA ALA A 554 16.86 7.07 -14.02
C ALA A 554 18.22 7.78 -14.07
N LYS A 555 19.17 7.23 -14.82
CA LYS A 555 20.49 7.85 -15.02
C LYS A 555 20.38 9.25 -15.61
N SER A 556 19.54 9.43 -16.62
CA SER A 556 19.31 10.72 -17.29
C SER A 556 18.68 11.76 -16.35
N ILE A 557 17.81 11.34 -15.44
CA ILE A 557 17.27 12.16 -14.35
C ILE A 557 18.40 12.54 -13.38
N LEU A 558 19.20 11.56 -12.95
CA LEU A 558 20.25 11.75 -11.95
C LEU A 558 21.38 12.67 -12.41
N GLN A 559 21.68 12.69 -13.71
CA GLN A 559 22.63 13.64 -14.30
C GLN A 559 22.20 15.11 -14.19
N GLN A 560 20.91 15.36 -13.93
CA GLN A 560 20.33 16.70 -13.81
C GLN A 560 20.10 17.13 -12.35
N CYS A 561 20.48 16.31 -11.37
CA CYS A 561 20.33 16.57 -9.93
C CYS A 561 21.27 17.67 -9.44
N THR A 562 20.85 18.91 -9.66
CA THR A 562 21.57 20.13 -9.32
C THR A 562 20.64 21.06 -8.57
N SER A 563 21.19 22.03 -7.84
CA SER A 563 20.38 23.05 -7.16
C SER A 563 19.49 23.88 -8.10
N ALA A 564 19.79 23.88 -9.41
CA ALA A 564 18.95 24.50 -10.43
C ALA A 564 17.68 23.70 -10.76
N ASN A 565 17.64 22.40 -10.45
CA ASN A 565 16.51 21.52 -10.72
C ASN A 565 16.06 20.77 -9.46
N PRO A 566 15.51 21.47 -8.45
CA PRO A 566 15.21 20.90 -7.13
C PRO A 566 14.15 19.79 -7.15
N THR A 567 13.41 19.61 -8.24
CA THR A 567 12.35 18.58 -8.37
C THR A 567 12.82 17.28 -9.02
N GLN A 568 14.09 17.16 -9.45
CA GLN A 568 14.59 15.95 -10.11
C GLN A 568 14.54 14.72 -9.19
N PHE A 569 14.68 14.88 -7.88
CA PHE A 569 14.54 13.76 -6.95
C PHE A 569 13.11 13.20 -6.93
N ILE A 570 12.09 14.03 -7.18
CA ILE A 570 10.69 13.58 -7.28
C ILE A 570 10.54 12.70 -8.53
N LYS A 571 11.08 13.14 -9.67
CA LYS A 571 11.12 12.33 -10.91
C LYS A 571 11.87 11.02 -10.70
N MET A 572 13.00 11.07 -9.98
CA MET A 572 13.75 9.86 -9.64
C MET A 572 12.91 8.92 -8.77
N ARG A 573 12.22 9.42 -7.75
CA ARG A 573 11.32 8.62 -6.90
C ARG A 573 10.24 7.90 -7.72
N MET A 574 9.61 8.59 -8.67
CA MET A 574 8.65 7.96 -9.59
C MET A 574 9.32 6.86 -10.43
N LYS A 575 10.52 7.11 -10.94
CA LYS A 575 11.28 6.11 -11.68
C LYS A 575 11.68 4.91 -10.81
N VAL A 576 11.99 5.09 -9.53
CA VAL A 576 12.21 3.99 -8.57
C VAL A 576 10.95 3.15 -8.38
N ARG A 577 9.76 3.76 -8.34
CA ARG A 577 8.49 3.02 -8.30
C ARG A 577 8.31 2.16 -9.55
N GLU A 578 8.56 2.70 -10.74
CA GLU A 578 8.47 1.95 -12.00
C GLU A 578 9.45 0.76 -12.01
N ILE A 579 10.72 0.99 -11.60
CA ILE A 579 11.74 -0.06 -11.48
C ILE A 579 11.28 -1.13 -10.48
N ASN A 580 10.77 -0.73 -9.32
CA ASN A 580 10.27 -1.65 -8.31
C ASN A 580 9.10 -2.48 -8.85
N THR A 581 8.19 -1.86 -9.59
CA THR A 581 7.06 -2.55 -10.21
C THR A 581 7.56 -3.62 -11.18
N ALA A 582 8.55 -3.31 -12.01
CA ALA A 582 9.16 -4.29 -12.90
C ALA A 582 9.87 -5.44 -12.16
N PHE A 583 10.46 -5.20 -10.98
CA PHE A 583 10.95 -6.30 -10.13
C PHE A 583 9.81 -7.18 -9.61
N VAL A 584 8.69 -6.58 -9.19
CA VAL A 584 7.52 -7.35 -8.74
C VAL A 584 6.97 -8.23 -9.86
N LYS A 585 6.99 -7.79 -11.12
CA LYS A 585 6.60 -8.64 -12.28
C LYS A 585 7.39 -9.96 -12.29
N VAL A 586 8.70 -9.93 -11.99
CA VAL A 586 9.54 -11.15 -11.90
C VAL A 586 9.05 -12.08 -10.79
N PHE A 587 8.71 -11.51 -9.63
CA PHE A 587 8.19 -12.30 -8.51
C PHE A 587 6.84 -12.95 -8.85
N VAL A 588 5.93 -12.21 -9.50
CA VAL A 588 4.61 -12.69 -9.90
C VAL A 588 4.73 -13.82 -10.93
N GLN A 589 5.54 -13.65 -11.98
CA GLN A 589 5.73 -14.67 -13.01
C GLN A 589 6.31 -15.97 -12.44
N ASN A 590 7.33 -15.87 -11.58
CA ASN A 590 7.89 -17.05 -10.90
C ASN A 590 6.88 -17.68 -9.94
N TRP A 591 6.13 -16.88 -9.17
CA TRP A 591 5.09 -17.38 -8.29
C TRP A 591 4.01 -18.17 -9.05
N LEU A 592 3.48 -17.60 -10.15
CA LEU A 592 2.48 -18.26 -11.00
C LEU A 592 3.00 -19.59 -11.55
N TRP A 593 4.27 -19.62 -11.97
CA TRP A 593 4.94 -20.85 -12.40
C TRP A 593 4.97 -21.91 -11.29
N TYR A 594 5.50 -21.58 -10.10
CA TYR A 594 5.62 -22.55 -9.01
C TYR A 594 4.26 -22.97 -8.43
N ALA A 595 3.29 -22.04 -8.35
CA ALA A 595 1.92 -22.33 -7.96
C ALA A 595 1.21 -23.26 -8.96
N SER A 596 1.48 -23.10 -10.27
CA SER A 596 1.00 -24.03 -11.31
C SER A 596 1.70 -25.40 -11.25
N ALA A 597 2.89 -25.45 -10.66
CA ALA A 597 3.65 -26.66 -10.44
C ALA A 597 3.22 -27.49 -9.24
N GLY A 598 2.51 -26.86 -8.31
CA GLY A 598 2.38 -27.41 -6.96
C GLY A 598 3.73 -27.49 -6.24
N ASP A 599 4.72 -26.67 -6.63
CA ASP A 599 5.98 -26.54 -5.90
C ASP A 599 5.78 -25.56 -4.76
N LYS A 600 5.23 -26.09 -3.68
CA LYS A 600 4.79 -25.31 -2.52
C LYS A 600 5.92 -24.54 -1.85
N ILE A 601 7.16 -24.98 -1.99
CA ILE A 601 8.32 -24.39 -1.31
C ILE A 601 8.74 -23.10 -2.01
N PHE A 602 8.88 -23.13 -3.33
CA PHE A 602 9.17 -21.92 -4.10
C PHE A 602 7.94 -21.02 -4.21
N GLU A 603 6.73 -21.58 -4.29
CA GLU A 603 5.50 -20.80 -4.14
C GLU A 603 5.50 -19.98 -2.85
N GLU A 604 5.89 -20.59 -1.72
CA GLU A 604 5.99 -19.91 -0.43
C GLU A 604 7.12 -18.86 -0.40
N LEU A 605 8.27 -19.12 -1.02
CA LEU A 605 9.34 -18.14 -1.15
C LEU A 605 8.87 -16.86 -1.87
N PHE A 606 8.26 -17.02 -3.05
CA PHE A 606 7.77 -15.88 -3.81
C PHE A 606 6.55 -15.22 -3.17
N THR A 607 5.73 -15.98 -2.43
CA THR A 607 4.68 -15.41 -1.58
C THR A 607 5.27 -14.42 -0.57
N VAL A 608 6.31 -14.85 0.14
CA VAL A 608 7.02 -14.01 1.12
C VAL A 608 7.60 -12.75 0.48
N ALA A 609 8.09 -12.84 -0.76
CA ALA A 609 8.57 -11.68 -1.51
C ALA A 609 7.43 -10.74 -1.98
N LEU A 610 6.29 -11.29 -2.39
CA LEU A 610 5.17 -10.54 -2.98
C LEU A 610 4.30 -9.82 -1.97
N VAL A 611 3.97 -10.46 -0.85
CA VAL A 611 2.92 -9.94 0.03
C VAL A 611 3.22 -8.55 0.60
N PRO A 612 4.46 -8.18 0.97
CA PRO A 612 4.77 -6.81 1.34
C PRO A 612 4.35 -5.75 0.30
N HIS A 613 4.41 -6.09 -0.99
CA HIS A 613 3.92 -5.23 -2.06
C HIS A 613 2.39 -5.18 -2.13
N LEU A 614 1.73 -6.33 -1.96
CA LEU A 614 0.27 -6.41 -1.92
C LEU A 614 -0.28 -5.66 -0.68
N ASN A 615 0.43 -5.68 0.44
CA ASN A 615 0.07 -4.97 1.66
C ASN A 615 0.21 -3.45 1.51
N ALA A 616 1.18 -2.98 0.73
CA ALA A 616 1.28 -1.55 0.39
C ALA A 616 0.04 -1.06 -0.40
N CYS A 617 -0.75 -1.98 -0.95
CA CYS A 617 -1.99 -1.73 -1.66
C CYS A 617 -3.25 -1.96 -0.81
N GLY A 618 -3.15 -2.38 0.47
CA GLY A 618 -4.30 -2.54 1.35
C GLY A 618 -3.96 -3.26 2.65
N ALA A 619 -4.40 -2.71 3.79
CA ALA A 619 -4.08 -3.25 5.11
C ALA A 619 -4.75 -4.60 5.39
N GLY A 620 -5.91 -4.90 4.78
CA GLY A 620 -6.59 -6.20 4.93
C GLY A 620 -5.80 -7.41 4.43
N ASN A 621 -4.69 -7.20 3.71
CA ASN A 621 -3.78 -8.26 3.26
C ASN A 621 -2.81 -8.72 4.37
N TYR A 622 -2.80 -8.02 5.50
CA TYR A 622 -1.87 -8.21 6.62
C TYR A 622 -2.13 -9.47 7.44
N ASP A 623 -3.40 -9.80 7.71
CA ASP A 623 -3.79 -10.97 8.50
C ASP A 623 -3.27 -12.28 7.90
N PHE A 624 -3.06 -12.29 6.58
CA PHE A 624 -2.48 -13.42 5.87
C PHE A 624 -1.03 -13.72 6.31
N LEU A 625 -0.18 -12.70 6.46
CA LEU A 625 1.23 -12.89 6.81
C LEU A 625 1.43 -13.29 8.26
N GLN A 626 0.57 -12.82 9.16
CA GLN A 626 0.63 -13.25 10.56
C GLN A 626 0.34 -14.76 10.71
N GLY A 627 -0.44 -15.35 9.79
CA GLY A 627 -0.66 -16.79 9.72
C GLY A 627 0.48 -17.59 9.09
N ALA A 628 1.39 -16.95 8.35
CA ALA A 628 2.49 -17.59 7.60
C ALA A 628 3.75 -17.87 8.46
N THR A 629 3.61 -17.94 9.78
CA THR A 629 4.72 -18.12 10.74
C THR A 629 5.47 -19.45 10.62
N SER A 630 4.96 -20.39 9.81
CA SER A 630 5.58 -21.69 9.53
C SER A 630 6.22 -21.74 8.14
N LEU A 631 7.31 -20.97 7.94
CA LEU A 631 8.04 -20.93 6.68
C LEU A 631 8.53 -22.32 6.23
N PHE A 632 8.38 -22.62 4.94
CA PHE A 632 8.83 -23.83 4.24
C PHE A 632 8.26 -25.15 4.79
N THR A 633 7.09 -25.11 5.43
CA THR A 633 6.42 -26.33 5.94
C THR A 633 5.57 -27.05 4.90
N GLY A 634 5.42 -26.49 3.69
CA GLY A 634 4.64 -27.12 2.62
C GLY A 634 3.13 -27.12 2.86
N ASN A 635 2.66 -26.24 3.75
CA ASN A 635 1.24 -25.97 3.96
C ASN A 635 0.87 -24.59 3.39
N PRO A 636 0.60 -24.48 2.08
CA PRO A 636 0.24 -23.22 1.45
C PRO A 636 -1.22 -22.91 1.78
N ALA A 637 -1.48 -22.47 3.01
CA ALA A 637 -2.72 -21.77 3.32
C ALA A 637 -2.90 -20.52 2.41
N GLY A 638 -1.82 -20.08 1.75
CA GLY A 638 -1.76 -18.88 0.93
C GLY A 638 -2.19 -18.97 -0.52
N LYS A 639 -2.28 -20.14 -1.16
CA LYS A 639 -2.54 -20.18 -2.60
C LYS A 639 -3.86 -19.50 -2.98
N ASP A 640 -4.95 -19.96 -2.36
CA ASP A 640 -6.29 -19.44 -2.65
C ASP A 640 -6.44 -17.99 -2.19
N ILE A 641 -5.77 -17.62 -1.09
CA ILE A 641 -5.79 -16.25 -0.57
C ILE A 641 -5.07 -15.30 -1.53
N ILE A 642 -3.85 -15.64 -1.96
CA ILE A 642 -3.10 -14.86 -2.93
C ILE A 642 -3.90 -14.77 -4.22
N LEU A 643 -4.44 -15.86 -4.76
CA LEU A 643 -5.25 -15.78 -5.98
C LEU A 643 -6.44 -14.82 -5.85
N ASN A 644 -7.10 -14.77 -4.69
CA ASN A 644 -8.21 -13.85 -4.47
C ASN A 644 -7.78 -12.38 -4.28
N THR A 645 -6.59 -12.13 -3.76
CA THR A 645 -6.07 -10.77 -3.48
C THR A 645 -5.20 -10.22 -4.61
N LEU A 646 -4.57 -11.11 -5.39
CA LEU A 646 -3.56 -10.79 -6.38
C LEU A 646 -4.10 -9.82 -7.44
N PRO A 647 -5.28 -10.01 -8.06
CA PRO A 647 -5.77 -9.08 -9.08
C PRO A 647 -5.85 -7.62 -8.58
N GLN A 648 -6.38 -7.40 -7.38
CA GLN A 648 -6.47 -6.07 -6.78
C GLN A 648 -5.09 -5.48 -6.47
N GLY A 649 -4.20 -6.28 -5.88
CA GLY A 649 -2.85 -5.82 -5.59
C GLY A 649 -2.04 -5.52 -6.85
N LEU A 650 -2.13 -6.35 -7.88
CA LEU A 650 -1.46 -6.16 -9.17
C LEU A 650 -1.92 -4.87 -9.85
N ALA A 651 -3.23 -4.64 -9.90
CA ALA A 651 -3.76 -3.42 -10.50
C ALA A 651 -3.35 -2.16 -9.72
N CYS A 652 -3.35 -2.20 -8.38
CA CYS A 652 -2.81 -1.10 -7.56
C CYS A 652 -1.31 -0.85 -7.83
N LEU A 653 -0.54 -1.90 -8.11
CA LEU A 653 0.86 -1.79 -8.49
C LEU A 653 1.05 -1.37 -9.95
N GLY A 654 -0.01 -1.26 -10.75
CA GLY A 654 0.05 -0.94 -12.17
C GLY A 654 0.58 -2.10 -13.04
N ILE A 655 0.41 -3.34 -12.58
CA ILE A 655 0.74 -4.55 -13.32
C ILE A 655 -0.50 -4.98 -14.10
N THR A 656 -0.33 -5.20 -15.40
CA THR A 656 -1.40 -5.56 -16.34
C THR A 656 -1.34 -7.04 -16.72
N CYS A 657 -2.37 -7.55 -17.42
CA CYS A 657 -2.32 -8.94 -17.92
C CYS A 657 -1.12 -9.20 -18.85
N ALA A 658 -0.73 -8.20 -19.66
CA ALA A 658 0.42 -8.31 -20.55
C ALA A 658 1.74 -8.54 -19.78
N ASP A 659 1.84 -8.02 -18.57
CA ASP A 659 3.02 -8.18 -17.71
C ASP A 659 3.11 -9.59 -17.10
N LEU A 660 2.02 -10.34 -17.04
CA LEU A 660 2.01 -11.72 -16.53
C LEU A 660 2.66 -12.72 -17.48
N GLY A 661 2.92 -12.32 -18.73
CA GLY A 661 3.53 -13.14 -19.78
C GLY A 661 2.51 -13.99 -20.55
N ASP A 662 2.91 -14.50 -21.72
CA ASP A 662 2.10 -15.41 -22.54
C ASP A 662 2.43 -16.88 -22.23
N PRO A 663 1.57 -17.63 -21.52
CA PRO A 663 1.85 -19.02 -21.15
C PRO A 663 1.53 -20.02 -22.28
N SER A 664 1.03 -19.56 -23.43
CA SER A 664 0.51 -20.44 -24.50
C SER A 664 1.56 -21.40 -25.07
N THR A 665 2.83 -21.01 -25.02
CA THR A 665 3.98 -21.80 -25.48
C THR A 665 4.66 -22.62 -24.39
N SER A 666 4.28 -22.46 -23.12
CA SER A 666 4.94 -23.11 -21.97
C SER A 666 4.88 -24.64 -21.98
N GLY A 667 3.96 -25.23 -22.76
CA GLY A 667 3.67 -26.66 -22.73
C GLY A 667 3.02 -27.11 -21.41
N ARG A 668 2.62 -26.19 -20.52
CA ARG A 668 2.07 -26.48 -19.20
C ARG A 668 0.63 -25.97 -19.06
N PRO A 669 -0.37 -26.86 -19.18
CA PRO A 669 -1.79 -26.46 -19.06
C PRO A 669 -2.14 -25.77 -17.74
N GLY A 670 -1.50 -26.16 -16.63
CA GLY A 670 -1.71 -25.52 -15.32
C GLY A 670 -1.27 -24.06 -15.29
N LEU A 671 -0.20 -23.70 -16.00
CA LEU A 671 0.25 -22.31 -16.10
C LEU A 671 -0.73 -21.49 -16.94
N VAL A 672 -1.16 -22.04 -18.08
CA VAL A 672 -2.17 -21.41 -18.95
C VAL A 672 -3.45 -21.10 -18.17
N SER A 673 -3.92 -22.04 -17.36
CA SER A 673 -5.11 -21.84 -16.53
C SER A 673 -4.91 -20.72 -15.51
N ILE A 674 -3.88 -20.82 -14.66
CA ILE A 674 -3.72 -19.87 -13.54
C ILE A 674 -3.44 -18.44 -14.03
N VAL A 675 -2.68 -18.28 -15.11
CA VAL A 675 -2.45 -16.97 -15.74
C VAL A 675 -3.73 -16.46 -16.39
N GLY A 676 -4.49 -17.32 -17.08
CA GLY A 676 -5.77 -16.95 -17.69
C GLY A 676 -6.81 -16.50 -16.68
N ASP A 677 -6.91 -17.18 -15.54
CA ASP A 677 -7.80 -16.81 -14.43
C ASP A 677 -7.36 -15.45 -13.84
N ALA A 678 -6.08 -15.29 -13.52
CA ALA A 678 -5.53 -14.04 -12.99
C ALA A 678 -5.72 -12.86 -13.97
N CYS A 679 -5.52 -13.07 -15.26
CA CYS A 679 -5.77 -12.07 -16.30
C CYS A 679 -7.25 -11.73 -16.42
N THR A 680 -8.15 -12.70 -16.35
CA THR A 680 -9.60 -12.45 -16.41
C THR A 680 -10.03 -11.55 -15.26
N ASP A 681 -9.55 -11.83 -14.05
CA ASP A 681 -9.86 -11.02 -12.86
C ASP A 681 -9.22 -9.62 -12.94
N LEU A 682 -7.99 -9.53 -13.44
CA LEU A 682 -7.26 -8.28 -13.60
C LEU A 682 -7.86 -7.39 -14.71
N GLU A 683 -8.22 -7.96 -15.86
CA GLU A 683 -8.93 -7.24 -16.93
C GLU A 683 -10.33 -6.83 -16.49
N THR A 684 -10.98 -7.62 -15.63
CA THR A 684 -12.24 -7.20 -15.00
C THR A 684 -12.01 -5.95 -14.16
N PHE A 685 -10.90 -5.87 -13.42
CA PHE A 685 -10.48 -4.70 -12.62
C PHE A 685 -10.10 -3.49 -13.50
N GLU A 686 -9.33 -3.69 -14.58
CA GLU A 686 -8.89 -2.61 -15.48
C GLU A 686 -10.02 -2.03 -16.33
N ASN A 687 -10.95 -2.88 -16.78
CA ASN A 687 -12.06 -2.46 -17.65
C ASN A 687 -13.29 -2.02 -16.86
N SER A 688 -13.34 -2.26 -15.56
CA SER A 688 -14.41 -1.74 -14.73
C SER A 688 -14.20 -0.25 -14.48
N SER A 689 -15.02 0.57 -15.12
CA SER A 689 -15.17 1.99 -14.79
C SER A 689 -15.92 2.20 -13.46
N PHE A 690 -15.86 1.25 -12.50
CA PHE A 690 -16.79 1.20 -11.37
C PHE A 690 -16.11 1.22 -10.00
N PHE A 691 -16.02 2.34 -9.29
CA PHE A 691 -15.54 2.32 -7.90
C PHE A 691 -16.68 1.96 -6.94
N ALA A 692 -16.62 0.79 -6.30
CA ALA A 692 -17.70 0.30 -5.44
C ALA A 692 -19.11 0.33 -6.08
N GLY A 693 -19.20 0.23 -7.40
CA GLY A 693 -20.46 0.37 -8.16
C GLY A 693 -20.77 1.77 -8.70
N TYR A 694 -19.96 2.79 -8.41
CA TYR A 694 -20.02 4.12 -9.02
C TYR A 694 -19.35 4.13 -10.39
N GLN A 695 -20.10 4.44 -11.45
CA GLN A 695 -19.55 4.53 -12.80
C GLN A 695 -18.78 5.84 -13.01
N VAL A 696 -17.47 5.77 -13.19
CA VAL A 696 -16.61 6.88 -13.63
C VAL A 696 -16.82 7.11 -15.12
N ASP A 697 -16.84 8.38 -15.55
CA ASP A 697 -16.91 8.69 -16.97
C ASP A 697 -15.66 8.12 -17.69
N PRO A 698 -15.80 7.32 -18.77
CA PRO A 698 -14.66 6.79 -19.50
C PRO A 698 -13.71 7.87 -20.06
N SER A 699 -14.19 9.11 -20.23
CA SER A 699 -13.39 10.27 -20.62
C SER A 699 -12.65 10.93 -19.45
N SER A 700 -13.08 10.64 -18.21
CA SER A 700 -12.48 11.18 -16.99
C SER A 700 -11.42 10.25 -16.36
N THR A 701 -11.14 9.08 -16.97
CA THR A 701 -10.17 8.10 -16.44
C THR A 701 -8.87 8.77 -15.96
N PRO A 702 -8.60 8.79 -14.65
CA PRO A 702 -7.29 9.15 -14.14
C PRO A 702 -6.34 7.99 -14.46
N LYS A 703 -5.17 8.29 -15.02
CA LYS A 703 -4.05 7.34 -15.05
C LYS A 703 -3.26 7.42 -13.75
#